data_AF-A0A2V4KVQ4-F1
#
_entry.id   AF-A0A2V4KVQ4-F1
#
_cell.length_a   1.000
_cell.length_b   1.000
_cell.length_c   1.000
_cell.angle_alpha   90.00
_cell.angle_beta   90.00
_cell.angle_gamma   90.00
#
_symmetry.space_group_name_H-M   'P 1'
#
loop_
_entity.id
_entity.type
_entity.pdbx_description
1 polymer ?
#
loop_
_entity_poly.entity_id
_entity_poly.type
_entity_poly.pdbx_seq_one_letter_code
_entity_poly.pdbx_strand_id
1 'polypeptide(L)'
;MQPVSGSKLLIIAVVCGVLAGGAAWLYLKSKEAQYREAYKPPVERKVALVVPRRDIGKAEVVNKEKVAVLEVPAQFVPSGAVLAQDWKKLDGRMVEMPLQKGKPITWSAVEGSSVSRFSENVELGKRAKTVKISKINSFDGLLRPGDHIDLLGSFAASDIGLQEQPNMADAVVMTILEDLVVVAAGREDASGRKYETFYDQNSADGFNMNFSTISLMLTPQQVARVELAERSGDLVAVLRHPKDTSFARLGQITVANLLEPPPAEKADVVLDADGKLVGRIVGDNVVDAQGRIVGKMVDGKAVSFDGKALGRVVKDVAANDPLLRMRERADVVRGADGKVIGRIVDGKVVDADGKVIGVVKNGQAVGLKGESLGSVERNAALDAQGRVIDMGKSVAQAAPQKQGSEQQVVRDASGKVIGRVVGSQVVDTDGKVIGQYRDGKAVGLDGKALGKVETALVDGNGKVVGRMGEVVRDANGKIIGRVVDGQVVDANGKVLGVVRDGKAVGVDGKSIGQLDKVQLDEQGKPKDDGVRVVRDASGNVIGTVVGDRVLDAQGREVGKVVDGQVVDKSGRALAGAQVEVQQDAVRVARDASGKAIGTVKGDTVYDAEGKVVGKLVDGKVVDGNGNVVASGISAEVEGQAQADTALALAGEEEGGAPQTSRMVQFIPGGTGKNGVIPVQSLRLE
;
A
#
# COMPACT_ATOMS: atom_id res chain seq x y z
N MET A 1 -20.82 -84.92 89.89
CA MET A 1 -21.75 -84.82 88.75
C MET A 1 -22.64 -86.05 88.77
N GLN A 2 -23.97 -85.90 88.86
CA GLN A 2 -24.92 -87.01 88.90
C GLN A 2 -24.97 -87.73 87.54
N PRO A 3 -25.15 -89.07 87.49
CA PRO A 3 -25.20 -89.80 86.24
C PRO A 3 -26.46 -89.40 85.45
N VAL A 4 -26.26 -88.83 84.27
CA VAL A 4 -27.35 -88.34 83.42
C VAL A 4 -28.05 -89.56 82.79
N SER A 5 -29.33 -89.77 83.11
CA SER A 5 -30.16 -90.85 82.56
C SER A 5 -30.12 -90.88 81.03
N GLY A 6 -29.94 -92.07 80.44
CA GLY A 6 -29.76 -92.28 78.99
C GLY A 6 -30.87 -91.67 78.13
N SER A 7 -32.08 -91.50 78.67
CA SER A 7 -33.19 -90.82 77.97
C SER A 7 -32.92 -89.32 77.73
N LYS A 8 -32.23 -88.64 78.66
CA LYS A 8 -31.85 -87.23 78.50
C LYS A 8 -30.74 -87.07 77.45
N LEU A 9 -29.80 -88.01 77.40
CA LEU A 9 -28.75 -88.05 76.38
C LEU A 9 -29.34 -88.28 74.97
N LEU A 10 -30.37 -89.11 74.84
CA LEU A 10 -31.04 -89.37 73.57
C LEU A 10 -31.77 -88.12 73.04
N ILE A 11 -32.46 -87.37 73.91
CA ILE A 11 -33.11 -86.10 73.53
C ILE A 11 -32.07 -85.08 73.06
N ILE A 12 -30.95 -84.93 73.78
CA ILE A 12 -29.87 -84.00 73.39
C ILE A 12 -29.27 -84.42 72.03
N ALA A 13 -29.06 -85.71 71.80
CA ALA A 13 -28.55 -86.22 70.53
C ALA A 13 -29.50 -85.91 69.36
N VAL A 14 -30.81 -86.07 69.55
CA VAL A 14 -31.81 -85.75 68.52
C VAL A 14 -31.86 -84.24 68.25
N VAL A 15 -31.84 -83.41 69.29
CA VAL A 15 -31.84 -81.94 69.14
C VAL A 15 -30.57 -81.47 68.41
N CYS A 16 -29.40 -81.98 68.79
CA CYS A 16 -28.15 -81.69 68.08
C CYS A 16 -28.19 -82.18 66.63
N GLY A 17 -28.78 -83.34 66.36
CA GLY A 17 -28.95 -83.86 64.99
C GLY A 17 -29.82 -82.96 64.12
N VAL A 18 -30.94 -82.47 64.66
CA VAL A 18 -31.85 -81.54 63.95
C VAL A 18 -31.17 -80.19 63.73
N LEU A 19 -30.46 -79.66 64.73
CA LEU A 19 -29.71 -78.41 64.60
C LEU A 19 -28.58 -78.52 63.57
N ALA A 20 -27.83 -79.63 63.59
CA ALA A 20 -26.78 -79.89 62.60
C ALA A 20 -27.35 -80.04 61.19
N GLY A 21 -28.46 -80.77 61.03
CA GLY A 21 -29.17 -80.89 59.76
C GLY A 21 -29.70 -79.55 59.23
N GLY A 22 -30.29 -78.73 60.11
CA GLY A 22 -30.76 -77.39 59.76
C GLY A 22 -29.62 -76.45 59.37
N ALA A 23 -28.51 -76.47 60.09
CA ALA A 23 -27.32 -75.68 59.77
C ALA A 23 -26.69 -76.12 58.43
N ALA A 24 -26.58 -77.43 58.18
CA ALA A 24 -26.10 -77.96 56.91
C ALA A 24 -27.00 -77.55 55.73
N TRP A 25 -28.32 -77.63 55.90
CA TRP A 25 -29.29 -77.20 54.89
C TRP A 25 -29.21 -75.71 54.59
N LEU A 26 -29.09 -74.85 55.62
CA LEU A 26 -28.90 -73.41 55.45
C LEU A 26 -27.58 -73.08 54.75
N TYR A 27 -26.50 -73.78 55.11
CA TYR A 27 -25.20 -73.62 54.48
C TYR A 27 -25.24 -74.01 52.99
N LEU A 28 -25.82 -75.16 52.68
CA LEU A 28 -26.04 -75.62 51.30
C LEU A 28 -26.88 -74.63 50.49
N LYS A 29 -27.98 -74.13 51.06
CA LYS A 29 -28.84 -73.13 50.41
C LYS A 29 -28.11 -71.80 50.17
N SER A 30 -27.29 -71.35 51.12
CA SER A 30 -26.48 -70.14 50.94
C SER A 30 -25.41 -70.31 49.85
N LYS A 31 -24.79 -71.50 49.77
CA LYS A 31 -23.78 -71.81 48.75
C LYS A 31 -24.41 -71.93 47.38
N GLU A 32 -25.57 -72.57 47.28
CA GLU A 32 -26.31 -72.67 46.03
C GLU A 32 -26.74 -71.28 45.53
N ALA A 33 -27.21 -70.39 46.41
CA ALA A 33 -27.50 -69.01 46.05
C ALA A 33 -26.25 -68.25 45.56
N GLN A 34 -25.11 -68.43 46.24
CA GLN A 34 -23.84 -67.83 45.86
C GLN A 34 -23.37 -68.30 44.47
N TYR A 35 -23.46 -69.60 44.18
CA TYR A 35 -23.11 -70.14 42.86
C TYR A 35 -24.15 -69.76 41.79
N ARG A 36 -25.44 -69.70 42.14
CA ARG A 36 -26.50 -69.28 41.21
C ARG A 36 -26.35 -67.81 40.81
N GLU A 37 -25.87 -66.93 41.68
CA GLU A 37 -25.52 -65.56 41.33
C GLU A 37 -24.25 -65.45 40.49
N ALA A 38 -23.22 -66.24 40.79
CA ALA A 38 -21.98 -66.27 40.02
C ALA A 38 -22.16 -66.82 38.58
N TYR A 39 -23.17 -67.68 38.35
CA TYR A 39 -23.49 -68.27 37.05
C TYR A 39 -24.69 -67.63 36.34
N LYS A 40 -25.22 -66.49 36.81
CA LYS A 40 -26.16 -65.70 36.00
C LYS A 40 -25.38 -65.15 34.79
N PRO A 41 -25.66 -65.58 33.55
CA PRO A 41 -24.99 -65.01 32.39
C PRO A 41 -25.27 -63.50 32.37
N PRO A 42 -24.24 -62.64 32.19
CA PRO A 42 -24.46 -61.21 32.08
C PRO A 42 -25.42 -60.95 30.92
N VAL A 43 -26.41 -60.08 31.14
CA VAL A 43 -27.31 -59.63 30.09
C VAL A 43 -26.46 -58.81 29.11
N GLU A 44 -25.92 -59.47 28.08
CA GLU A 44 -25.11 -58.82 27.07
C GLU A 44 -25.98 -57.82 26.33
N ARG A 45 -25.64 -56.54 26.44
CA ARG A 45 -26.31 -55.47 25.71
C ARG A 45 -26.11 -55.70 24.21
N LYS A 46 -27.16 -56.13 23.52
CA LYS A 46 -27.19 -56.25 22.06
C LYS A 46 -27.31 -54.87 21.43
N VAL A 47 -26.62 -54.67 20.32
CA VAL A 47 -26.64 -53.47 19.50
C VAL A 47 -27.08 -53.85 18.10
N ALA A 48 -28.05 -53.12 17.56
CA ALA A 48 -28.58 -53.33 16.22
C ALA A 48 -27.71 -52.59 15.18
N LEU A 49 -27.15 -53.33 14.23
CA LEU A 49 -26.33 -52.83 13.12
C LEU A 49 -27.07 -52.96 11.78
N VAL A 50 -26.71 -52.13 10.81
CA VAL A 50 -27.20 -52.24 9.43
C VAL A 50 -26.27 -53.13 8.60
N VAL A 51 -26.82 -54.14 7.94
CA VAL A 51 -26.09 -55.09 7.07
C VAL A 51 -26.75 -55.20 5.70
N PRO A 52 -26.01 -55.47 4.60
CA PRO A 52 -26.62 -55.74 3.30
C PRO A 52 -27.36 -57.08 3.26
N ARG A 53 -28.54 -57.12 2.63
CA ARG A 53 -29.32 -58.34 2.35
C ARG A 53 -28.75 -59.15 1.18
N ARG A 54 -28.05 -58.47 0.28
CA ARG A 54 -27.34 -58.98 -0.88
C ARG A 54 -26.06 -58.18 -1.05
N ASP A 55 -25.19 -58.64 -1.94
CA ASP A 55 -24.03 -57.84 -2.32
C ASP A 55 -24.50 -56.54 -2.99
N ILE A 56 -23.87 -55.43 -2.61
CA ILE A 56 -24.14 -54.08 -3.12
C ILE A 56 -22.87 -53.59 -3.80
N GLY A 57 -22.97 -53.22 -5.07
CA GLY A 57 -21.83 -52.80 -5.87
C GLY A 57 -21.29 -51.41 -5.47
N LYS A 58 -20.08 -51.09 -5.93
CA LYS A 58 -19.57 -49.71 -5.90
C LYS A 58 -20.49 -48.80 -6.71
N ALA A 59 -20.67 -47.56 -6.24
CA ALA A 59 -21.57 -46.56 -6.81
C ALA A 59 -23.07 -46.90 -6.76
N GLU A 60 -23.45 -47.98 -6.06
CA GLU A 60 -24.86 -48.33 -5.88
C GLU A 60 -25.45 -47.60 -4.67
N VAL A 61 -26.69 -47.15 -4.78
CA VAL A 61 -27.40 -46.44 -3.69
C VAL A 61 -27.96 -47.42 -2.67
N VAL A 62 -27.74 -47.13 -1.39
CA VAL A 62 -28.31 -47.85 -0.25
C VAL A 62 -29.76 -47.42 -0.02
N ASN A 63 -30.66 -48.39 0.02
CA ASN A 63 -32.08 -48.18 0.31
C ASN A 63 -32.60 -49.31 1.21
N LYS A 64 -33.82 -49.14 1.75
CA LYS A 64 -34.40 -50.05 2.74
C LYS A 64 -34.56 -51.48 2.20
N GLU A 65 -34.74 -51.64 0.90
CA GLU A 65 -34.91 -52.93 0.23
C GLU A 65 -33.61 -53.75 0.20
N LYS A 66 -32.44 -53.09 0.23
CA LYS A 66 -31.12 -53.72 0.13
C LYS A 66 -30.46 -54.03 1.47
N VAL A 67 -31.01 -53.54 2.59
CA VAL A 67 -30.40 -53.70 3.92
C VAL A 67 -31.31 -54.38 4.94
N ALA A 68 -30.71 -54.98 5.96
CA ALA A 68 -31.37 -55.59 7.09
C ALA A 68 -30.71 -55.15 8.39
N VAL A 69 -31.38 -55.42 9.51
CA VAL A 69 -30.86 -55.17 10.85
C VAL A 69 -30.30 -56.48 11.41
N LEU A 70 -29.07 -56.43 11.91
CA LEU A 70 -28.40 -57.53 12.60
C LEU A 70 -28.11 -57.13 14.05
N GLU A 71 -28.60 -57.90 15.01
CA GLU A 71 -28.28 -57.69 16.43
C GLU A 71 -27.02 -58.45 16.82
N VAL A 72 -26.00 -57.73 17.31
CA VAL A 72 -24.76 -58.33 17.81
C VAL A 72 -24.46 -57.83 19.23
N PRO A 73 -23.80 -58.62 20.09
CA PRO A 73 -23.35 -58.13 21.39
C PRO A 73 -22.40 -56.93 21.22
N ALA A 74 -22.53 -55.92 22.09
CA ALA A 74 -21.78 -54.66 21.98
C ALA A 74 -20.25 -54.84 21.82
N GLN A 75 -19.69 -55.89 22.45
CA GLN A 75 -18.26 -56.22 22.39
C GLN A 75 -17.76 -56.67 21.01
N PHE A 76 -18.65 -57.10 20.10
CA PHE A 76 -18.30 -57.58 18.76
C PHE A 76 -18.68 -56.59 17.66
N VAL A 77 -19.09 -55.37 18.01
CA VAL A 77 -19.40 -54.32 17.03
C VAL A 77 -18.10 -53.78 16.41
N PRO A 78 -17.91 -53.86 15.09
CA PRO A 78 -16.75 -53.25 14.43
C PRO A 78 -16.73 -51.73 14.63
N SER A 79 -15.53 -51.16 14.75
CA SER A 79 -15.37 -49.70 14.82
C SER A 79 -15.94 -49.03 13.56
N GLY A 80 -16.77 -48.01 13.76
CA GLY A 80 -17.38 -47.25 12.65
C GLY A 80 -18.55 -47.96 11.95
N ALA A 81 -19.08 -49.07 12.49
CA ALA A 81 -20.29 -49.71 11.97
C ALA A 81 -21.53 -48.80 12.09
N VAL A 82 -22.38 -48.81 11.06
CA VAL A 82 -23.63 -48.05 11.05
C VAL A 82 -24.65 -48.75 11.94
N LEU A 83 -25.09 -48.03 12.98
CA LEU A 83 -26.13 -48.49 13.88
C LEU A 83 -27.51 -48.35 13.24
N ALA A 84 -28.46 -49.22 13.59
CA ALA A 84 -29.82 -49.18 13.05
C ALA A 84 -30.55 -47.85 13.36
N GLN A 85 -30.23 -47.22 14.50
CA GLN A 85 -30.75 -45.90 14.87
C GLN A 85 -30.32 -44.78 13.91
N ASP A 86 -29.17 -44.95 13.25
CA ASP A 86 -28.61 -43.99 12.29
C ASP A 86 -29.06 -44.25 10.85
N TRP A 87 -30.05 -45.14 10.64
CA TRP A 87 -30.59 -45.48 9.31
C TRP A 87 -30.90 -44.24 8.46
N LYS A 88 -31.54 -43.22 9.04
CA LYS A 88 -31.90 -41.98 8.31
C LYS A 88 -30.69 -41.27 7.71
N LYS A 89 -29.51 -41.42 8.28
CA LYS A 89 -28.28 -40.83 7.75
C LYS A 89 -27.74 -41.66 6.58
N LEU A 90 -27.96 -42.97 6.56
CA LEU A 90 -27.47 -43.90 5.53
C LEU A 90 -28.40 -43.97 4.30
N ASP A 91 -29.71 -43.81 4.50
CA ASP A 91 -30.71 -43.93 3.43
C ASP A 91 -30.43 -42.94 2.28
N GLY A 92 -30.33 -43.46 1.06
CA GLY A 92 -30.00 -42.68 -0.13
C GLY A 92 -28.51 -42.40 -0.36
N ARG A 93 -27.60 -42.84 0.52
CA ARG A 93 -26.15 -42.71 0.29
C ARG A 93 -25.63 -43.68 -0.75
N MET A 94 -24.58 -43.27 -1.45
CA MET A 94 -23.85 -44.11 -2.40
C MET A 94 -22.73 -44.91 -1.70
N VAL A 95 -22.54 -46.14 -2.15
CA VAL A 95 -21.47 -47.04 -1.68
C VAL A 95 -20.15 -46.73 -2.40
N GLU A 96 -19.08 -46.43 -1.66
CA GLU A 96 -17.75 -46.15 -2.22
C GLU A 96 -16.94 -47.43 -2.51
N MET A 97 -17.19 -48.51 -1.76
CA MET A 97 -16.53 -49.81 -1.88
C MET A 97 -17.56 -50.96 -1.86
N PRO A 98 -17.42 -52.01 -2.68
CA PRO A 98 -18.39 -53.11 -2.72
C PRO A 98 -18.68 -53.71 -1.35
N LEU A 99 -19.96 -53.80 -0.98
CA LEU A 99 -20.41 -54.34 0.30
C LEU A 99 -20.91 -55.77 0.11
N GLN A 100 -20.47 -56.67 0.99
CA GLN A 100 -20.89 -58.07 0.96
C GLN A 100 -22.10 -58.31 1.86
N LYS A 101 -22.97 -59.23 1.44
CA LYS A 101 -24.13 -59.69 2.22
C LYS A 101 -23.74 -60.06 3.64
N GLY A 102 -24.50 -59.56 4.61
CA GLY A 102 -24.37 -59.91 6.03
C GLY A 102 -23.21 -59.24 6.78
N LYS A 103 -22.31 -58.50 6.11
CA LYS A 103 -21.26 -57.74 6.78
C LYS A 103 -21.80 -56.37 7.25
N PRO A 104 -21.46 -55.90 8.47
CA PRO A 104 -21.83 -54.56 8.92
C PRO A 104 -21.33 -53.48 7.95
N ILE A 105 -22.23 -52.58 7.55
CA ILE A 105 -21.87 -51.40 6.77
C ILE A 105 -21.12 -50.44 7.69
N THR A 106 -20.00 -49.89 7.23
CA THR A 106 -19.24 -48.86 7.96
C THR A 106 -19.42 -47.49 7.33
N TRP A 107 -19.29 -46.42 8.13
CA TRP A 107 -19.33 -45.04 7.61
C TRP A 107 -18.21 -44.75 6.60
N SER A 108 -17.10 -45.48 6.65
CA SER A 108 -16.01 -45.39 5.68
C SER A 108 -16.30 -46.04 4.34
N ALA A 109 -17.34 -46.88 4.24
CA ALA A 109 -17.71 -47.57 3.01
C ALA A 109 -18.81 -46.85 2.21
N VAL A 110 -19.29 -45.72 2.74
CA VAL A 110 -20.38 -44.91 2.16
C VAL A 110 -19.99 -43.44 2.18
N GLU A 111 -20.52 -42.68 1.23
CA GLU A 111 -20.22 -41.24 1.07
C GLU A 111 -20.49 -40.43 2.35
N GLY A 112 -19.65 -39.45 2.69
CA GLY A 112 -19.72 -38.67 3.95
C GLY A 112 -20.95 -37.76 4.10
N SER A 113 -21.53 -37.30 2.99
CA SER A 113 -22.72 -36.43 2.92
C SER A 113 -23.59 -36.82 1.72
N SER A 114 -24.91 -36.67 1.80
CA SER A 114 -25.86 -37.07 0.74
C SER A 114 -25.85 -36.18 -0.53
N VAL A 115 -24.71 -35.60 -0.91
CA VAL A 115 -24.60 -34.55 -1.94
C VAL A 115 -23.87 -35.10 -3.17
N SER A 116 -24.59 -35.88 -3.98
CA SER A 116 -24.00 -36.68 -5.07
C SER A 116 -24.16 -36.07 -6.48
N ARG A 117 -24.18 -34.74 -6.63
CA ARG A 117 -24.16 -34.15 -7.98
C ARG A 117 -23.05 -33.12 -8.10
N PHE A 118 -22.11 -33.37 -9.02
CA PHE A 118 -21.09 -32.40 -9.44
C PHE A 118 -21.69 -31.02 -9.79
N SER A 119 -22.94 -31.00 -10.30
CA SER A 119 -23.68 -29.78 -10.58
C SER A 119 -23.99 -28.92 -9.34
N GLU A 120 -24.03 -29.50 -8.14
CA GLU A 120 -24.28 -28.77 -6.89
C GLU A 120 -23.02 -28.06 -6.37
N ASN A 121 -21.83 -28.38 -6.90
CA ASN A 121 -20.59 -27.64 -6.65
C ASN A 121 -20.43 -26.41 -7.57
N VAL A 122 -21.36 -26.21 -8.51
CA VAL A 122 -21.38 -25.05 -9.40
C VAL A 122 -22.23 -23.95 -8.76
N GLU A 123 -21.63 -22.78 -8.52
CA GLU A 123 -22.35 -21.63 -7.96
C GLU A 123 -23.55 -21.22 -8.83
N LEU A 124 -24.61 -20.75 -8.17
CA LEU A 124 -25.78 -20.19 -8.83
C LEU A 124 -25.37 -19.06 -9.78
N GLY A 125 -25.82 -19.12 -11.03
CA GLY A 125 -25.47 -18.15 -12.07
C GLY A 125 -24.17 -18.47 -12.83
N LYS A 126 -23.39 -19.47 -12.41
CA LYS A 126 -22.22 -19.98 -13.14
C LYS A 126 -22.50 -21.34 -13.79
N ARG A 127 -21.58 -21.79 -14.63
CA ARG A 127 -21.58 -23.04 -15.40
C ARG A 127 -20.20 -23.67 -15.31
N ALA A 128 -20.14 -24.98 -15.13
CA ALA A 128 -18.89 -25.71 -15.28
C ALA A 128 -18.63 -25.98 -16.77
N LYS A 129 -17.48 -25.56 -17.29
CA LYS A 129 -17.00 -25.94 -18.63
C LYS A 129 -15.65 -26.64 -18.49
N THR A 130 -15.54 -27.85 -19.04
CA THR A 130 -14.25 -28.52 -19.21
C THR A 130 -13.58 -28.00 -20.48
N VAL A 131 -12.32 -27.56 -20.36
CA VAL A 131 -11.49 -27.12 -21.49
C VAL A 131 -10.24 -27.96 -21.58
N LYS A 132 -9.76 -28.15 -22.81
CA LYS A 132 -8.48 -28.80 -23.09
C LYS A 132 -7.36 -27.77 -23.07
N ILE A 133 -6.24 -28.09 -22.43
CA ILE A 133 -5.06 -27.23 -22.35
C ILE A 133 -3.85 -27.98 -22.92
N SER A 134 -2.94 -27.25 -23.57
CA SER A 134 -1.68 -27.81 -24.04
C SER A 134 -0.75 -28.21 -22.89
N LYS A 135 -0.22 -29.45 -22.93
CA LYS A 135 0.59 -30.07 -21.86
C LYS A 135 1.93 -29.37 -21.61
N ILE A 136 2.54 -28.75 -22.63
CA ILE A 136 3.82 -28.04 -22.47
C ILE A 136 3.70 -26.91 -21.42
N ASN A 137 2.48 -26.38 -21.24
CA ASN A 137 2.20 -25.23 -20.39
C ASN A 137 1.25 -25.53 -19.22
N SER A 138 0.90 -26.79 -18.98
CA SER A 138 -0.03 -27.19 -17.91
C SER A 138 0.73 -27.82 -16.75
N PHE A 139 0.65 -27.22 -15.57
CA PHE A 139 1.26 -27.71 -14.32
C PHE A 139 1.02 -29.22 -14.16
N ASP A 140 2.06 -30.03 -14.23
CA ASP A 140 2.02 -31.50 -14.39
C ASP A 140 1.33 -32.24 -13.21
N GLY A 141 -0.01 -32.14 -13.14
CA GLY A 141 -0.80 -32.67 -12.04
C GLY A 141 -0.74 -31.86 -10.73
N LEU A 142 -0.22 -30.62 -10.76
CA LEU A 142 -0.15 -29.77 -9.56
C LEU A 142 -1.42 -28.94 -9.34
N LEU A 143 -2.23 -28.71 -10.38
CA LEU A 143 -3.51 -28.00 -10.25
C LEU A 143 -4.49 -28.80 -9.40
N ARG A 144 -5.10 -28.13 -8.43
CA ARG A 144 -6.10 -28.70 -7.53
C ARG A 144 -7.42 -27.93 -7.66
N PRO A 145 -8.56 -28.59 -7.37
CA PRO A 145 -9.82 -27.88 -7.15
C PRO A 145 -9.65 -26.75 -6.13
N GLY A 146 -10.13 -25.56 -6.46
CA GLY A 146 -9.98 -24.35 -5.66
C GLY A 146 -8.80 -23.45 -6.04
N ASP A 147 -7.89 -23.91 -6.90
CA ASP A 147 -6.84 -23.03 -7.44
C ASP A 147 -7.43 -21.99 -8.39
N HIS A 148 -6.78 -20.83 -8.45
CA HIS A 148 -7.13 -19.73 -9.35
C HIS A 148 -6.16 -19.72 -10.54
N ILE A 149 -6.67 -19.53 -11.75
CA ILE A 149 -5.85 -19.48 -12.97
C ILE A 149 -6.25 -18.32 -13.87
N ASP A 150 -5.32 -17.91 -14.71
CA ASP A 150 -5.56 -17.08 -15.89
C ASP A 150 -5.51 -17.93 -17.15
N LEU A 151 -6.38 -17.63 -18.11
CA LEU A 151 -6.49 -18.35 -19.36
C LEU A 151 -5.98 -17.48 -20.50
N LEU A 152 -4.84 -17.85 -21.07
CA LEU A 152 -4.28 -17.25 -22.27
C LEU A 152 -4.67 -18.08 -23.50
N GLY A 153 -4.81 -17.43 -24.64
CA GLY A 153 -5.05 -18.06 -25.93
C GLY A 153 -3.97 -17.71 -26.92
N SER A 154 -3.53 -18.69 -27.70
CA SER A 154 -2.60 -18.57 -28.81
C SER A 154 -3.34 -18.82 -30.11
N PHE A 155 -3.38 -17.82 -30.99
CA PHE A 155 -4.15 -17.83 -32.24
C PHE A 155 -3.26 -17.51 -33.43
N ALA A 156 -3.66 -17.93 -34.63
CA ALA A 156 -3.17 -17.29 -35.85
C ALA A 156 -3.81 -15.89 -35.97
N ALA A 157 -3.07 -14.90 -36.46
CA ALA A 157 -3.57 -13.53 -36.58
C ALA A 157 -4.76 -13.47 -37.54
N SER A 158 -4.72 -14.27 -38.62
CA SER A 158 -5.84 -14.42 -39.56
C SER A 158 -7.14 -14.91 -38.89
N ASP A 159 -7.06 -15.86 -37.95
CA ASP A 159 -8.23 -16.43 -37.24
C ASP A 159 -8.93 -15.41 -36.32
N ILE A 160 -8.22 -14.36 -35.92
CA ILE A 160 -8.73 -13.28 -35.06
C ILE A 160 -8.91 -11.96 -35.83
N GLY A 161 -8.84 -12.00 -37.17
CA GLY A 161 -9.09 -10.84 -38.04
C GLY A 161 -7.98 -9.79 -38.03
N LEU A 162 -6.77 -10.16 -37.63
CA LEU A 162 -5.58 -9.32 -37.72
C LEU A 162 -4.87 -9.55 -39.06
N GLN A 163 -4.15 -8.53 -39.51
CA GLN A 163 -3.46 -8.57 -40.80
C GLN A 163 -2.13 -9.32 -40.67
N GLU A 164 -1.95 -10.36 -41.47
CA GLU A 164 -0.71 -11.13 -41.51
C GLU A 164 0.47 -10.24 -41.90
N GLN A 165 1.59 -10.40 -41.20
CA GLN A 165 2.83 -9.72 -41.54
C GLN A 165 3.69 -10.62 -42.43
N PRO A 166 4.11 -10.15 -43.63
CA PRO A 166 5.00 -10.93 -44.49
C PRO A 166 6.31 -11.27 -43.75
N ASN A 167 6.73 -12.53 -43.82
CA ASN A 167 7.98 -13.06 -43.26
C ASN A 167 8.07 -13.13 -41.72
N MET A 168 6.96 -13.07 -41.00
CA MET A 168 6.91 -13.32 -39.55
C MET A 168 5.94 -14.46 -39.24
N ALA A 169 6.15 -15.17 -38.13
CA ALA A 169 5.20 -16.19 -37.67
C ALA A 169 3.90 -15.51 -37.19
N ASP A 170 2.77 -16.03 -37.63
CA ASP A 170 1.42 -15.43 -37.48
C ASP A 170 0.81 -15.62 -36.09
N ALA A 171 1.60 -16.02 -35.09
CA ALA A 171 1.09 -16.35 -33.77
C ALA A 171 0.86 -15.11 -32.90
N VAL A 172 -0.33 -15.03 -32.31
CA VAL A 172 -0.74 -13.96 -31.38
C VAL A 172 -1.19 -14.59 -30.07
N VAL A 173 -0.59 -14.15 -28.97
CA VAL A 173 -0.98 -14.55 -27.61
C VAL A 173 -1.71 -13.41 -26.92
N MET A 174 -2.85 -13.69 -26.32
CA MET A 174 -3.61 -12.72 -25.54
C MET A 174 -4.37 -13.35 -24.38
N THR A 175 -4.69 -12.56 -23.37
CA THR A 175 -5.51 -13.00 -22.23
C THR A 175 -6.98 -13.13 -22.62
N ILE A 176 -7.56 -14.30 -22.39
CA ILE A 176 -8.98 -14.60 -22.66
C ILE A 176 -9.83 -14.23 -21.46
N LEU A 177 -9.41 -14.73 -20.29
CA LEU A 177 -10.06 -14.53 -19.00
C LEU A 177 -9.01 -14.59 -17.89
N GLU A 178 -9.26 -13.85 -16.82
CA GLU A 178 -8.44 -13.81 -15.61
C GLU A 178 -9.27 -14.24 -14.39
N ASP A 179 -8.59 -14.69 -13.34
CA ASP A 179 -9.17 -15.07 -12.05
C ASP A 179 -10.26 -16.15 -12.14
N LEU A 180 -9.95 -17.26 -12.80
CA LEU A 180 -10.86 -18.37 -12.96
C LEU A 180 -10.62 -19.45 -11.90
N VAL A 181 -11.70 -19.87 -11.23
CA VAL A 181 -11.66 -20.96 -10.25
C VAL A 181 -11.70 -22.31 -10.95
N VAL A 182 -10.71 -23.15 -10.63
CA VAL A 182 -10.66 -24.55 -11.06
C VAL A 182 -11.58 -25.38 -10.18
N VAL A 183 -12.57 -26.03 -10.79
CA VAL A 183 -13.52 -26.94 -10.12
C VAL A 183 -12.99 -28.37 -10.10
N ALA A 184 -12.33 -28.77 -11.18
CA ALA A 184 -11.70 -30.09 -11.30
C ALA A 184 -10.52 -30.02 -12.28
N ALA A 185 -9.51 -30.86 -12.07
CA ALA A 185 -8.39 -31.04 -12.99
C ALA A 185 -8.15 -32.54 -13.19
N GLY A 186 -7.90 -32.96 -14.43
CA GLY A 186 -7.73 -34.37 -14.77
C GLY A 186 -6.90 -34.58 -16.02
N ARG A 187 -6.30 -35.77 -16.16
CA ARG A 187 -5.56 -36.18 -17.37
C ARG A 187 -6.50 -36.95 -18.30
N GLU A 188 -6.50 -36.62 -19.59
CA GLU A 188 -7.28 -37.34 -20.60
C GLU A 188 -6.32 -37.95 -21.63
N ASP A 189 -6.43 -39.26 -21.87
CA ASP A 189 -5.64 -39.89 -22.94
C ASP A 189 -6.26 -39.66 -24.34
N ALA A 190 -5.53 -40.04 -25.39
CA ALA A 190 -6.00 -39.93 -26.78
C ALA A 190 -7.26 -40.76 -27.09
N SER A 191 -7.69 -41.65 -26.17
CA SER A 191 -8.92 -42.44 -26.28
C SER A 191 -10.08 -41.89 -25.46
N GLY A 192 -9.93 -40.72 -24.84
CA GLY A 192 -10.97 -40.06 -24.03
C GLY A 192 -11.12 -40.61 -22.62
N ARG A 193 -10.17 -41.44 -22.13
CA ARG A 193 -10.21 -41.97 -20.76
C ARG A 193 -9.67 -40.92 -19.80
N LYS A 194 -10.50 -40.53 -18.83
CA LYS A 194 -10.15 -39.60 -17.76
C LYS A 194 -9.46 -40.36 -16.63
N TYR A 195 -8.21 -40.00 -16.34
CA TYR A 195 -7.45 -40.51 -15.22
C TYR A 195 -7.58 -39.52 -14.06
N GLU A 196 -8.50 -39.81 -13.14
CA GLU A 196 -8.47 -39.21 -11.80
C GLU A 196 -7.46 -40.01 -10.96
N THR A 197 -6.37 -39.35 -10.58
CA THR A 197 -5.39 -39.79 -9.56
C THR A 197 -5.07 -41.29 -9.56
N PHE A 198 -4.50 -41.82 -10.65
CA PHE A 198 -3.77 -43.09 -10.61
C PHE A 198 -2.33 -42.83 -11.07
N TYR A 199 -1.39 -42.89 -10.13
CA TYR A 199 0.01 -43.12 -10.46
C TYR A 199 0.14 -44.61 -10.77
N ASP A 200 0.18 -44.98 -12.04
CA ASP A 200 0.63 -46.32 -12.41
C ASP A 200 2.14 -46.39 -12.17
N GLN A 201 2.54 -47.10 -11.11
CA GLN A 201 3.94 -47.29 -10.75
C GLN A 201 4.65 -48.37 -11.59
N ASN A 202 3.95 -49.03 -12.53
CA ASN A 202 4.47 -50.19 -13.27
C ASN A 202 4.47 -50.09 -14.80
N SER A 203 4.26 -48.92 -15.39
CA SER A 203 4.37 -48.79 -16.85
C SER A 203 5.82 -48.60 -17.29
N ALA A 204 6.44 -49.70 -17.75
CA ALA A 204 7.75 -49.73 -18.43
C ALA A 204 7.67 -49.32 -19.93
N ASP A 205 6.48 -49.04 -20.44
CA ASP A 205 6.22 -48.79 -21.86
C ASP A 205 5.68 -47.36 -22.04
N GLY A 206 6.42 -46.51 -22.74
CA GLY A 206 6.12 -45.09 -22.93
C GLY A 206 4.76 -44.80 -23.60
N PHE A 207 3.72 -44.60 -22.80
CA PHE A 207 2.44 -44.07 -23.25
C PHE A 207 2.47 -42.54 -23.34
N ASN A 208 2.25 -42.03 -24.55
CA ASN A 208 2.23 -40.61 -24.89
C ASN A 208 0.92 -39.93 -24.42
N MET A 209 0.80 -39.59 -23.12
CA MET A 209 -0.36 -38.87 -22.59
C MET A 209 -0.23 -37.36 -22.88
N ASN A 210 -0.99 -36.83 -23.83
CA ASN A 210 -0.78 -35.48 -24.39
C ASN A 210 -1.71 -34.36 -23.90
N PHE A 211 -2.66 -34.60 -22.98
CA PHE A 211 -3.65 -33.56 -22.63
C PHE A 211 -3.96 -33.46 -21.13
N SER A 212 -3.93 -32.22 -20.63
CA SER A 212 -4.49 -31.83 -19.34
C SER A 212 -5.85 -31.19 -19.58
N THR A 213 -6.87 -31.64 -18.85
CA THR A 213 -8.22 -31.06 -18.88
C THR A 213 -8.50 -30.36 -17.56
N ILE A 214 -9.09 -29.18 -17.62
CA ILE A 214 -9.53 -28.43 -16.44
C ILE A 214 -11.01 -28.09 -16.59
N SER A 215 -11.75 -28.22 -15.51
CA SER A 215 -13.13 -27.78 -15.43
C SER A 215 -13.19 -26.46 -14.69
N LEU A 216 -13.71 -25.44 -15.35
CA LEU A 216 -13.72 -24.06 -14.90
C LEU A 216 -15.12 -23.60 -14.54
N MET A 217 -15.24 -22.79 -13.51
CA MET A 217 -16.49 -22.17 -13.11
C MET A 217 -16.66 -20.81 -13.79
N LEU A 218 -17.56 -20.73 -14.77
CA LEU A 218 -17.68 -19.57 -15.68
C LEU A 218 -19.10 -19.00 -15.70
N THR A 219 -19.24 -17.70 -15.94
CA THR A 219 -20.54 -17.11 -16.32
C THR A 219 -20.94 -17.50 -17.74
N PRO A 220 -22.22 -17.40 -18.16
CA PRO A 220 -22.65 -17.72 -19.53
C PRO A 220 -21.84 -17.01 -20.62
N GLN A 221 -21.54 -15.73 -20.42
CA GLN A 221 -20.78 -14.93 -21.38
C GLN A 221 -19.33 -15.42 -21.45
N GLN A 222 -18.74 -15.78 -20.32
CA GLN A 222 -17.40 -16.37 -20.26
C GLN A 222 -17.35 -17.74 -20.93
N VAL A 223 -18.38 -18.59 -20.77
CA VAL A 223 -18.49 -19.87 -21.49
C VAL A 223 -18.43 -19.66 -23.00
N ALA A 224 -19.24 -18.72 -23.53
CA ALA A 224 -19.26 -18.42 -24.96
C ALA A 224 -17.90 -17.89 -25.46
N ARG A 225 -17.23 -17.05 -24.68
CA ARG A 225 -15.89 -16.54 -25.01
C ARG A 225 -14.85 -17.66 -25.06
N VAL A 226 -14.84 -18.53 -24.05
CA VAL A 226 -13.90 -19.67 -23.97
C VAL A 226 -14.17 -20.68 -25.08
N GLU A 227 -15.43 -20.92 -25.44
CA GLU A 227 -15.81 -21.75 -26.59
C GLU A 227 -15.27 -21.21 -27.90
N LEU A 228 -15.37 -19.90 -28.12
CA LEU A 228 -14.81 -19.30 -29.33
C LEU A 228 -13.28 -19.41 -29.35
N ALA A 229 -12.64 -19.10 -28.22
CA ALA A 229 -11.18 -19.19 -28.10
C ALA A 229 -10.65 -20.62 -28.34
N GLU A 230 -11.32 -21.64 -27.78
CA GLU A 230 -10.95 -23.05 -27.98
C GLU A 230 -11.10 -23.52 -29.44
N ARG A 231 -11.99 -22.91 -30.22
CA ARG A 231 -12.15 -23.20 -31.66
C ARG A 231 -11.13 -22.49 -32.54
N SER A 232 -10.70 -21.30 -32.11
CA SER A 232 -9.79 -20.44 -32.87
C SER A 232 -8.31 -20.74 -32.61
N GLY A 233 -7.95 -21.48 -31.56
CA GLY A 233 -6.56 -21.75 -31.25
C GLY A 233 -6.33 -22.54 -29.96
N ASP A 234 -5.08 -22.52 -29.50
CA ASP A 234 -4.65 -23.26 -28.31
C ASP A 234 -4.83 -22.45 -27.03
N LEU A 235 -5.34 -23.09 -25.99
CA LEU A 235 -5.47 -22.50 -24.66
C LEU A 235 -4.30 -22.88 -23.75
N VAL A 236 -3.88 -21.92 -22.93
CA VAL A 236 -2.82 -22.05 -21.93
C VAL A 236 -3.32 -21.53 -20.59
N ALA A 237 -3.22 -22.36 -19.55
CA ALA A 237 -3.57 -21.97 -18.19
C ALA A 237 -2.31 -21.52 -17.43
N VAL A 238 -2.39 -20.38 -16.76
CA VAL A 238 -1.34 -19.83 -15.90
C VAL A 238 -1.86 -19.78 -14.48
N LEU A 239 -1.11 -20.32 -13.51
CA LEU A 239 -1.52 -20.36 -12.12
C LEU A 239 -1.43 -18.97 -11.50
N ARG A 240 -2.53 -18.52 -10.91
CA ARG A 240 -2.63 -17.27 -10.16
C ARG A 240 -2.50 -17.57 -8.66
N HIS A 241 -1.77 -16.73 -7.95
CA HIS A 241 -1.70 -16.85 -6.49
C HIS A 241 -3.10 -16.56 -5.91
N PRO A 242 -3.63 -17.35 -4.96
CA PRO A 242 -5.03 -17.24 -4.50
C PRO A 242 -5.38 -15.93 -3.77
N LYS A 243 -4.36 -15.15 -3.38
CA LYS A 243 -4.53 -13.82 -2.77
C LYS A 243 -4.15 -12.67 -3.72
N ASP A 244 -3.85 -12.99 -4.98
CA ASP A 244 -3.55 -11.99 -5.99
C ASP A 244 -4.86 -11.45 -6.58
N THR A 245 -5.14 -10.20 -6.27
CA THR A 245 -6.30 -9.44 -6.77
C THR A 245 -5.92 -8.50 -7.90
N SER A 246 -4.68 -8.58 -8.40
CA SER A 246 -4.23 -7.74 -9.51
C SER A 246 -4.88 -8.19 -10.81
N PHE A 247 -5.04 -7.22 -11.72
CA PHE A 247 -5.46 -7.47 -13.08
C PHE A 247 -4.31 -7.10 -14.00
N ALA A 248 -3.81 -8.09 -14.73
CA ALA A 248 -2.71 -7.91 -15.67
C ALA A 248 -3.29 -7.87 -17.08
N ARG A 249 -3.55 -6.66 -17.60
CA ARG A 249 -3.94 -6.49 -19.00
C ARG A 249 -2.75 -6.83 -19.89
N LEU A 250 -2.59 -8.11 -20.19
CA LEU A 250 -1.73 -8.55 -21.28
C LEU A 250 -2.35 -7.98 -22.56
N GLY A 251 -1.60 -7.14 -23.26
CA GLY A 251 -1.95 -6.75 -24.62
C GLY A 251 -1.88 -7.94 -25.57
N GLN A 252 -2.04 -7.68 -26.87
CA GLN A 252 -1.70 -8.68 -27.88
C GLN A 252 -0.18 -8.78 -27.97
N ILE A 253 0.35 -9.98 -27.70
CA ILE A 253 1.78 -10.27 -27.84
C ILE A 253 1.97 -11.04 -29.14
N THR A 254 2.76 -10.48 -30.04
CA THR A 254 3.14 -11.08 -31.32
C THR A 254 4.61 -11.49 -31.32
N VAL A 255 5.03 -12.21 -32.34
CA VAL A 255 6.44 -12.60 -32.52
C VAL A 255 7.38 -11.38 -32.60
N ALA A 256 6.90 -10.25 -33.13
CA ALA A 256 7.66 -9.00 -33.14
C ALA A 256 8.02 -8.51 -31.73
N ASN A 257 7.10 -8.68 -30.78
CA ASN A 257 7.31 -8.26 -29.39
C ASN A 257 8.32 -9.14 -28.64
N LEU A 258 8.67 -10.32 -29.16
CA LEU A 258 9.70 -11.18 -28.56
C LEU A 258 11.12 -10.65 -28.81
N LEU A 259 11.30 -9.82 -29.85
CA LEU A 259 12.57 -9.17 -30.16
C LEU A 259 12.75 -7.86 -29.39
N GLU A 260 11.65 -7.31 -28.86
CA GLU A 260 11.68 -6.16 -27.97
C GLU A 260 12.08 -6.60 -26.57
N PRO A 261 12.87 -5.80 -25.83
CA PRO A 261 13.12 -6.08 -24.43
C PRO A 261 11.77 -6.11 -23.69
N PRO A 262 11.56 -7.06 -22.76
CA PRO A 262 10.32 -7.13 -22.02
C PRO A 262 10.07 -5.80 -21.31
N PRO A 263 8.81 -5.33 -21.25
CA PRO A 263 8.49 -4.09 -20.57
C PRO A 263 8.99 -4.17 -19.12
N ALA A 264 9.69 -3.12 -18.68
CA ALA A 264 10.22 -3.08 -17.33
C ALA A 264 9.07 -3.22 -16.32
N GLU A 265 9.19 -4.18 -15.39
CA GLU A 265 8.23 -4.34 -14.32
C GLU A 265 8.17 -3.05 -13.49
N LYS A 266 7.01 -2.41 -13.51
CA LYS A 266 6.68 -1.28 -12.66
C LYS A 266 5.78 -1.76 -11.54
N ALA A 267 6.00 -1.22 -10.36
CA ALA A 267 5.24 -1.53 -9.18
C ALA A 267 4.74 -0.23 -8.54
N ASP A 268 3.51 -0.25 -8.07
CA ASP A 268 3.03 0.79 -7.18
C ASP A 268 3.49 0.46 -5.75
N VAL A 269 3.83 1.47 -4.97
CA VAL A 269 4.30 1.29 -3.58
C VAL A 269 3.66 2.28 -2.62
N VAL A 270 3.68 1.95 -1.34
CA VAL A 270 3.20 2.81 -0.25
C VAL A 270 4.39 3.28 0.58
N LEU A 271 4.49 4.59 0.77
CA LEU A 271 5.42 5.23 1.69
C LEU A 271 4.67 5.78 2.89
N ASP A 272 5.17 5.59 4.10
CA ASP A 272 4.61 6.21 5.30
C ASP A 272 4.87 7.73 5.35
N ALA A 273 4.41 8.37 6.42
CA ALA A 273 4.58 9.81 6.61
C ALA A 273 6.05 10.25 6.68
N ASP A 274 6.92 9.39 7.19
CA ASP A 274 8.36 9.63 7.27
C ASP A 274 9.06 9.38 5.92
N GLY A 275 8.31 8.87 4.93
CA GLY A 275 8.82 8.55 3.60
C GLY A 275 9.57 7.22 3.56
N LYS A 276 9.32 6.32 4.51
CA LYS A 276 9.82 4.95 4.53
C LYS A 276 8.88 4.02 3.76
N LEU A 277 9.46 3.01 3.10
CA LEU A 277 8.71 2.03 2.31
C LEU A 277 7.92 1.09 3.22
N VAL A 278 6.59 1.18 3.16
CA VAL A 278 5.65 0.32 3.90
C VAL A 278 5.46 -1.01 3.17
N GLY A 279 5.27 -0.94 1.85
CA GLY A 279 5.04 -2.13 1.04
C GLY A 279 4.77 -1.82 -0.43
N ARG A 280 4.79 -2.87 -1.25
CA ARG A 280 4.38 -2.85 -2.65
C ARG A 280 2.89 -3.12 -2.76
N ILE A 281 2.22 -2.45 -3.68
CA ILE A 281 0.81 -2.66 -3.99
C ILE A 281 0.71 -3.77 -5.04
N VAL A 282 -0.10 -4.78 -4.75
CA VAL A 282 -0.40 -5.91 -5.64
C VAL A 282 -1.93 -6.04 -5.70
N GLY A 283 -2.52 -5.51 -6.77
CA GLY A 283 -3.97 -5.33 -6.87
C GLY A 283 -4.47 -4.43 -5.74
N ASP A 284 -5.39 -4.93 -4.93
CA ASP A 284 -5.92 -4.22 -3.77
C ASP A 284 -5.09 -4.43 -2.50
N ASN A 285 -4.03 -5.25 -2.51
CA ASN A 285 -3.27 -5.58 -1.31
C ASN A 285 -1.98 -4.76 -1.22
N VAL A 286 -1.65 -4.29 -0.02
CA VAL A 286 -0.33 -3.72 0.31
C VAL A 286 0.49 -4.81 0.97
N VAL A 287 1.63 -5.15 0.37
CA VAL A 287 2.48 -6.29 0.72
C VAL A 287 3.85 -5.79 1.17
N ASP A 288 4.28 -6.20 2.38
CA ASP A 288 5.60 -5.84 2.90
C ASP A 288 6.75 -6.56 2.18
N ALA A 289 7.99 -6.23 2.57
CA ALA A 289 9.19 -6.85 2.00
C ALA A 289 9.31 -8.36 2.26
N GLN A 290 8.53 -8.92 3.19
CA GLN A 290 8.48 -10.35 3.51
C GLN A 290 7.33 -11.07 2.77
N GLY A 291 6.55 -10.37 1.94
CA GLY A 291 5.41 -10.95 1.24
C GLY A 291 4.14 -11.03 2.08
N ARG A 292 4.09 -10.40 3.26
CA ARG A 292 2.90 -10.38 4.12
C ARG A 292 2.02 -9.19 3.75
N ILE A 293 0.71 -9.41 3.73
CA ILE A 293 -0.26 -8.35 3.50
C ILE A 293 -0.33 -7.51 4.78
N VAL A 294 0.00 -6.22 4.69
CA VAL A 294 -0.02 -5.25 5.79
C VAL A 294 -1.20 -4.28 5.70
N GLY A 295 -1.88 -4.24 4.55
CA GLY A 295 -3.09 -3.45 4.36
C GLY A 295 -3.72 -3.64 3.00
N LYS A 296 -4.66 -2.75 2.67
CA LYS A 296 -5.42 -2.77 1.42
C LYS A 296 -5.57 -1.38 0.81
N MET A 297 -5.85 -1.34 -0.48
CA MET A 297 -6.26 -0.16 -1.20
C MET A 297 -7.78 0.02 -1.08
N VAL A 298 -8.21 1.18 -0.60
CA VAL A 298 -9.63 1.59 -0.50
C VAL A 298 -9.75 3.00 -1.06
N ASP A 299 -10.57 3.20 -2.08
CA ASP A 299 -10.77 4.49 -2.77
C ASP A 299 -9.46 5.18 -3.18
N GLY A 300 -8.49 4.39 -3.66
CA GLY A 300 -7.17 4.88 -4.08
C GLY A 300 -6.20 5.20 -2.94
N LYS A 301 -6.56 4.90 -1.68
CA LYS A 301 -5.71 5.09 -0.50
C LYS A 301 -5.27 3.77 0.10
N ALA A 302 -4.02 3.70 0.55
CA ALA A 302 -3.52 2.55 1.29
C ALA A 302 -3.94 2.66 2.76
N VAL A 303 -4.67 1.65 3.25
CA VAL A 303 -5.17 1.57 4.64
C VAL A 303 -4.77 0.25 5.29
N SER A 304 -4.52 0.29 6.58
CA SER A 304 -4.23 -0.86 7.43
C SER A 304 -5.53 -1.62 7.74
N PHE A 305 -5.43 -2.84 8.27
CA PHE A 305 -6.59 -3.63 8.69
C PHE A 305 -7.43 -2.98 9.80
N ASP A 306 -6.85 -2.04 10.56
CA ASP A 306 -7.57 -1.25 11.57
C ASP A 306 -8.23 0.03 10.99
N GLY A 307 -8.13 0.24 9.67
CA GLY A 307 -8.68 1.41 8.98
C GLY A 307 -7.79 2.66 9.00
N LYS A 308 -6.60 2.61 9.61
CA LYS A 308 -5.66 3.75 9.57
C LYS A 308 -4.99 3.87 8.21
N ALA A 309 -4.71 5.08 7.77
CA ALA A 309 -3.91 5.32 6.58
C ALA A 309 -2.49 4.77 6.76
N LEU A 310 -2.02 3.96 5.80
CA LEU A 310 -0.64 3.45 5.79
C LEU A 310 0.34 4.47 5.21
N GLY A 311 -0.14 5.37 4.35
CA GLY A 311 0.65 6.46 3.82
C GLY A 311 0.30 6.80 2.37
N ARG A 312 1.26 7.41 1.67
CA ARG A 312 1.12 7.90 0.30
C ARG A 312 1.48 6.80 -0.70
N VAL A 313 0.68 6.70 -1.76
CA VAL A 313 0.93 5.81 -2.89
C VAL A 313 1.86 6.50 -3.89
N VAL A 314 2.93 5.83 -4.28
CA VAL A 314 3.82 6.22 -5.37
C VAL A 314 3.63 5.19 -6.49
N LYS A 315 3.25 5.67 -7.67
CA LYS A 315 2.91 4.80 -8.80
C LYS A 315 4.09 4.60 -9.75
N ASP A 316 4.01 3.54 -10.55
CA ASP A 316 4.91 3.30 -11.68
C ASP A 316 6.40 3.22 -11.30
N VAL A 317 6.71 2.73 -10.10
CA VAL A 317 8.08 2.59 -9.60
C VAL A 317 8.77 1.47 -10.36
N ALA A 318 9.81 1.78 -11.11
CA ALA A 318 10.57 0.79 -11.85
C ALA A 318 11.26 -0.20 -10.89
N ALA A 319 11.41 -1.47 -11.29
CA ALA A 319 12.07 -2.49 -10.48
C ALA A 319 13.52 -2.13 -10.05
N ASN A 320 14.21 -1.28 -10.82
CA ASN A 320 15.55 -0.79 -10.50
C ASN A 320 15.58 0.54 -9.73
N ASP A 321 14.42 1.10 -9.36
CA ASP A 321 14.33 2.37 -8.65
C ASP A 321 15.00 2.27 -7.26
N PRO A 322 15.85 3.25 -6.86
CA PRO A 322 16.48 3.28 -5.55
C PRO A 322 15.50 3.16 -4.36
N LEU A 323 14.24 3.60 -4.53
CA LEU A 323 13.19 3.54 -3.52
C LEU A 323 12.93 2.12 -3.02
N LEU A 324 12.98 1.13 -3.90
CA LEU A 324 12.69 -0.27 -3.55
C LEU A 324 13.77 -0.89 -2.65
N ARG A 325 14.95 -0.27 -2.57
CA ARG A 325 16.06 -0.71 -1.71
C ARG A 325 16.05 -0.04 -0.34
N MET A 326 15.33 1.07 -0.19
CA MET A 326 15.27 1.85 1.04
C MET A 326 14.51 1.11 2.14
N ARG A 327 15.09 1.08 3.34
CA ARG A 327 14.50 0.46 4.54
C ARG A 327 14.23 1.45 5.64
N GLU A 328 15.04 2.49 5.73
CA GLU A 328 14.98 3.48 6.79
C GLU A 328 15.40 4.85 6.26
N ARG A 329 14.97 5.92 6.95
CA ARG A 329 15.56 7.24 6.83
C ARG A 329 16.19 7.63 8.16
N ALA A 330 17.39 8.20 8.11
CA ALA A 330 18.08 8.66 9.30
C ALA A 330 19.01 9.84 8.98
N ASP A 331 19.31 10.62 10.01
CA ASP A 331 20.36 11.62 9.93
C ASP A 331 21.73 10.93 9.98
N VAL A 332 22.60 11.26 9.04
CA VAL A 332 23.93 10.65 8.90
C VAL A 332 25.01 11.70 8.77
N VAL A 333 26.25 11.32 9.11
CA VAL A 333 27.42 12.17 8.93
C VAL A 333 28.24 11.62 7.77
N ARG A 334 28.54 12.48 6.80
CA ARG A 334 29.48 12.19 5.72
C ARG A 334 30.85 12.78 6.02
N GLY A 335 31.87 11.94 5.92
CA GLY A 335 33.26 12.38 5.94
C GLY A 335 33.61 13.21 4.70
N ALA A 336 34.81 13.80 4.72
CA ALA A 336 35.32 14.60 3.61
C ALA A 336 35.50 13.81 2.29
N ASP A 337 35.56 12.48 2.37
CA ASP A 337 35.59 11.56 1.23
C ASP A 337 34.18 11.25 0.65
N GLY A 338 33.14 11.86 1.21
CA GLY A 338 31.74 11.64 0.84
C GLY A 338 31.16 10.33 1.38
N LYS A 339 31.92 9.53 2.14
CA LYS A 339 31.40 8.29 2.74
C LYS A 339 30.71 8.56 4.06
N VAL A 340 29.72 7.73 4.36
CA VAL A 340 29.00 7.78 5.62
C VAL A 340 29.87 7.17 6.71
N ILE A 341 30.17 7.96 7.72
CA ILE A 341 31.04 7.56 8.84
C ILE A 341 30.24 7.22 10.10
N GLY A 342 28.98 7.65 10.20
CA GLY A 342 28.09 7.30 11.30
C GLY A 342 26.68 7.86 11.14
N ARG A 343 25.74 7.30 11.91
CA ARG A 343 24.37 7.81 12.04
C ARG A 343 24.21 8.64 13.30
N ILE A 344 23.28 9.60 13.29
CA ILE A 344 22.97 10.43 14.45
C ILE A 344 21.80 9.81 15.21
N VAL A 345 22.02 9.54 16.50
CA VAL A 345 21.00 9.04 17.43
C VAL A 345 21.08 9.89 18.69
N ASP A 346 19.97 10.54 19.06
CA ASP A 346 19.87 11.41 20.24
C ASP A 346 20.99 12.47 20.34
N GLY A 347 21.37 13.06 19.19
CA GLY A 347 22.43 14.06 19.11
C GLY A 347 23.86 13.51 19.20
N LYS A 348 24.06 12.19 19.27
CA LYS A 348 25.36 11.53 19.22
C LYS A 348 25.59 10.91 17.85
N VAL A 349 26.83 10.96 17.36
CA VAL A 349 27.25 10.29 16.13
C VAL A 349 27.74 8.90 16.50
N VAL A 350 27.10 7.88 15.95
CA VAL A 350 27.34 6.46 16.23
C VAL A 350 27.80 5.77 14.94
N ASP A 351 28.89 5.01 15.01
CA ASP A 351 29.40 4.24 13.87
C ASP A 351 28.54 2.98 13.59
N ALA A 352 28.92 2.21 12.57
CA ALA A 352 28.20 1.00 12.16
C ALA A 352 28.18 -0.11 13.25
N ASP A 353 29.15 -0.10 14.16
CA ASP A 353 29.26 -1.06 15.27
C ASP A 353 28.48 -0.60 16.52
N GLY A 354 27.79 0.55 16.45
CA GLY A 354 27.06 1.11 17.58
C GLY A 354 27.93 1.90 18.55
N LYS A 355 29.18 2.17 18.22
CA LYS A 355 30.11 2.93 19.07
C LYS A 355 29.97 4.42 18.79
N VAL A 356 29.93 5.20 19.87
CA VAL A 356 29.87 6.67 19.79
C VAL A 356 31.23 7.20 19.33
N ILE A 357 31.24 7.89 18.20
CA ILE A 357 32.42 8.53 17.60
C ILE A 357 32.39 10.05 17.69
N GLY A 358 31.25 10.65 18.04
CA GLY A 358 31.11 12.09 18.16
C GLY A 358 29.75 12.57 18.69
N VAL A 359 29.54 13.87 18.64
CA VAL A 359 28.30 14.56 19.01
C VAL A 359 27.97 15.65 18.01
N VAL A 360 26.68 15.96 17.85
CA VAL A 360 26.24 17.09 17.01
C VAL A 360 26.14 18.33 17.89
N LYS A 361 26.91 19.37 17.57
CA LYS A 361 26.86 20.69 18.23
C LYS A 361 26.63 21.77 17.18
N ASN A 362 25.63 22.62 17.39
CA ASN A 362 25.27 23.72 16.48
C ASN A 362 25.07 23.28 15.02
N GLY A 363 24.54 22.07 14.80
CA GLY A 363 24.34 21.50 13.46
C GLY A 363 25.57 20.89 12.80
N GLN A 364 26.74 20.91 13.46
CA GLN A 364 27.97 20.27 12.98
C GLN A 364 28.28 18.99 13.77
N ALA A 365 28.71 17.95 13.07
CA ALA A 365 29.17 16.71 13.69
C ALA A 365 30.64 16.87 14.13
N VAL A 366 30.89 16.76 15.44
CA VAL A 366 32.23 16.86 16.02
C VAL A 366 32.63 15.58 16.73
N GLY A 367 33.89 15.18 16.58
CA GLY A 367 34.45 13.96 17.16
C GLY A 367 34.64 14.09 18.67
N LEU A 368 34.98 12.98 19.32
CA LEU A 368 35.21 12.96 20.77
C LEU A 368 36.37 13.87 21.22
N LYS A 369 37.28 14.26 20.31
CA LYS A 369 38.38 15.19 20.59
C LYS A 369 38.14 16.60 20.02
N GLY A 370 36.94 16.88 19.50
CA GLY A 370 36.53 18.19 18.99
C GLY A 370 36.87 18.46 17.52
N GLU A 371 37.41 17.49 16.79
CA GLU A 371 37.64 17.53 15.35
C GLU A 371 36.32 17.53 14.57
N SER A 372 36.29 18.15 13.38
CA SER A 372 35.12 18.01 12.49
C SER A 372 35.06 16.61 11.92
N LEU A 373 33.91 15.95 12.05
CA LEU A 373 33.66 14.64 11.45
C LEU A 373 33.15 14.77 10.00
N GLY A 374 32.67 15.96 9.61
CA GLY A 374 32.21 16.26 8.26
C GLY A 374 30.80 16.86 8.23
N SER A 375 30.08 16.68 7.12
CA SER A 375 28.76 17.27 6.91
C SER A 375 27.64 16.37 7.42
N VAL A 376 26.59 16.98 7.97
CA VAL A 376 25.38 16.27 8.40
C VAL A 376 24.40 16.24 7.23
N GLU A 377 24.08 15.06 6.74
CA GLU A 377 22.99 14.82 5.80
C GLU A 377 21.77 14.39 6.61
N ARG A 378 20.71 15.20 6.58
CA ARG A 378 19.46 14.90 7.28
C ARG A 378 18.56 14.01 6.44
N ASN A 379 17.81 13.12 7.09
CA ASN A 379 16.82 12.24 6.45
C ASN A 379 17.36 11.41 5.26
N ALA A 380 18.63 11.01 5.31
CA ALA A 380 19.24 10.19 4.28
C ALA A 380 18.53 8.83 4.16
N ALA A 381 18.28 8.37 2.93
CA ALA A 381 17.68 7.07 2.69
C ALA A 381 18.72 5.96 2.86
N LEU A 382 18.45 4.97 3.70
CA LEU A 382 19.35 3.86 4.02
C LEU A 382 18.82 2.53 3.50
N ASP A 383 19.72 1.68 3.01
CA ASP A 383 19.40 0.28 2.67
C ASP A 383 19.37 -0.63 3.90
N ALA A 384 19.11 -1.93 3.69
CA ALA A 384 19.07 -2.92 4.77
C ALA A 384 20.41 -3.08 5.52
N GLN A 385 21.52 -2.65 4.91
CA GLN A 385 22.86 -2.68 5.47
C GLN A 385 23.24 -1.33 6.10
N GLY A 386 22.32 -0.36 6.16
CA GLY A 386 22.58 0.98 6.71
C GLY A 386 23.42 1.88 5.80
N ARG A 387 23.59 1.52 4.52
CA ARG A 387 24.33 2.35 3.55
C ARG A 387 23.39 3.37 2.92
N VAL A 388 23.87 4.59 2.71
CA VAL A 388 23.08 5.63 2.05
C VAL A 388 22.84 5.29 0.59
N ILE A 389 21.59 5.42 0.18
CA ILE A 389 21.09 5.25 -1.17
C ILE A 389 20.96 6.63 -1.79
N ASP A 390 21.54 6.81 -2.97
CA ASP A 390 21.27 7.99 -3.79
C ASP A 390 19.83 7.91 -4.34
N MET A 391 18.97 8.79 -3.83
CA MET A 391 17.58 8.92 -4.25
C MET A 391 17.40 9.87 -5.45
N GLY A 392 18.48 10.46 -5.97
CA GLY A 392 18.51 11.44 -7.08
C GLY A 392 17.79 11.02 -8.35
N LYS A 393 17.60 9.71 -8.54
CA LYS A 393 16.98 9.09 -9.72
C LYS A 393 15.65 8.41 -9.42
N SER A 394 15.16 8.53 -8.18
CA SER A 394 13.95 7.84 -7.74
C SER A 394 12.70 8.65 -8.09
N VAL A 395 11.63 7.99 -8.52
CA VAL A 395 10.32 8.62 -8.71
C VAL A 395 9.74 9.19 -7.41
N ALA A 396 10.21 8.73 -6.24
CA ALA A 396 9.82 9.32 -4.96
C ALA A 396 10.32 10.76 -4.75
N GLN A 397 11.40 11.18 -5.42
CA GLN A 397 11.85 12.59 -5.38
C GLN A 397 10.91 13.52 -6.14
N ALA A 398 10.18 13.02 -7.15
CA ALA A 398 9.23 13.82 -7.93
C ALA A 398 8.00 14.26 -7.10
N ALA A 399 7.80 13.68 -5.91
CA ALA A 399 6.74 14.07 -5.00
C ALA A 399 7.37 14.45 -3.64
N PRO A 400 7.71 15.74 -3.41
CA PRO A 400 8.41 16.19 -2.21
C PRO A 400 7.66 15.79 -0.93
N GLN A 401 8.41 15.62 0.17
CA GLN A 401 7.86 15.30 1.48
C GLN A 401 6.82 16.38 1.86
N LYS A 402 5.58 15.96 2.15
CA LYS A 402 4.57 16.83 2.75
C LYS A 402 4.97 17.10 4.20
N GLN A 403 5.77 18.14 4.44
CA GLN A 403 6.22 18.50 5.79
C GLN A 403 5.36 19.58 6.46
N GLY A 404 4.41 20.17 5.75
CA GLY A 404 3.36 20.97 6.39
C GLY A 404 2.44 21.64 5.40
N SER A 405 1.13 21.40 5.51
CA SER A 405 0.12 22.19 4.81
C SER A 405 -0.40 23.31 5.73
N GLU A 406 -0.67 24.48 5.17
CA GLU A 406 -1.33 25.54 5.94
C GLU A 406 -2.80 25.17 6.16
N GLN A 407 -3.23 25.17 7.42
CA GLN A 407 -4.62 24.94 7.79
C GLN A 407 -5.04 25.91 8.89
N GLN A 408 -6.29 26.37 8.83
CA GLN A 408 -6.88 27.14 9.92
C GLN A 408 -7.18 26.24 11.12
N VAL A 409 -6.69 26.63 12.28
CA VAL A 409 -6.93 25.96 13.56
C VAL A 409 -7.57 26.91 14.56
N VAL A 410 -8.34 26.36 15.47
CA VAL A 410 -9.00 27.08 16.56
C VAL A 410 -8.21 26.83 17.83
N ARG A 411 -7.73 27.89 18.47
CA ARG A 411 -7.04 27.84 19.76
C ARG A 411 -7.92 28.42 20.85
N ASP A 412 -7.96 27.74 22.00
CA ASP A 412 -8.61 28.27 23.19
C ASP A 412 -7.82 29.45 23.80
N ALA A 413 -8.36 30.03 24.88
CA ALA A 413 -7.72 31.15 25.58
C ALA A 413 -6.35 30.81 26.20
N SER A 414 -6.02 29.52 26.37
CA SER A 414 -4.70 29.06 26.84
C SER A 414 -3.70 28.86 25.70
N GLY A 415 -4.14 29.05 24.45
CA GLY A 415 -3.33 28.83 23.25
C GLY A 415 -3.31 27.38 22.78
N LYS A 416 -4.05 26.48 23.42
CA LYS A 416 -4.15 25.06 23.02
C LYS A 416 -5.07 24.92 21.81
N VAL A 417 -4.65 24.12 20.84
CA VAL A 417 -5.48 23.78 19.68
C VAL A 417 -6.62 22.87 20.13
N ILE A 418 -7.85 23.31 19.88
CA ILE A 418 -9.07 22.56 20.22
C ILE A 418 -9.77 21.99 18.98
N GLY A 419 -9.45 22.48 17.79
CA GLY A 419 -9.97 21.93 16.53
C GLY A 419 -9.36 22.61 15.30
N ARG A 420 -9.70 22.09 14.12
CA ARG A 420 -9.34 22.61 12.80
C ARG A 420 -10.58 23.02 12.02
N VAL A 421 -10.43 24.01 11.14
CA VAL A 421 -11.51 24.48 10.26
C VAL A 421 -11.48 23.66 8.97
N VAL A 422 -12.62 23.08 8.61
CA VAL A 422 -12.84 22.35 7.36
C VAL A 422 -14.11 22.89 6.73
N GLY A 423 -13.97 23.69 5.68
CA GLY A 423 -15.09 24.42 5.08
C GLY A 423 -15.77 25.34 6.09
N SER A 424 -17.06 25.17 6.32
CA SER A 424 -17.85 25.95 7.29
C SER A 424 -17.93 25.29 8.69
N GLN A 425 -17.17 24.22 8.94
CA GLN A 425 -17.21 23.46 10.18
C GLN A 425 -15.89 23.54 10.93
N VAL A 426 -15.96 23.42 12.25
CA VAL A 426 -14.81 23.21 13.13
C VAL A 426 -14.86 21.77 13.63
N VAL A 427 -13.80 21.01 13.39
CA VAL A 427 -13.69 19.60 13.77
C VAL A 427 -12.52 19.39 14.74
N ASP A 428 -12.67 18.49 15.71
CA ASP A 428 -11.59 18.10 16.63
C ASP A 428 -10.61 17.09 15.97
N THR A 429 -9.61 16.66 16.75
CA THR A 429 -8.57 15.71 16.30
C THR A 429 -9.15 14.37 15.82
N ASP A 430 -10.29 13.94 16.37
CA ASP A 430 -10.98 12.70 16.01
C ASP A 430 -11.93 12.89 14.80
N GLY A 431 -12.01 14.12 14.27
CA GLY A 431 -12.87 14.46 13.13
C GLY A 431 -14.32 14.75 13.51
N LYS A 432 -14.64 14.84 14.79
CA LYS A 432 -15.98 15.18 15.26
C LYS A 432 -16.21 16.68 15.12
N VAL A 433 -17.38 17.06 14.60
CA VAL A 433 -17.78 18.47 14.51
C VAL A 433 -18.02 19.02 15.91
N ILE A 434 -17.26 20.05 16.28
CA ILE A 434 -17.37 20.77 17.56
C ILE A 434 -17.94 22.18 17.40
N GLY A 435 -18.07 22.67 16.16
CA GLY A 435 -18.63 23.99 15.88
C GLY A 435 -18.75 24.33 14.40
N GLN A 436 -19.11 25.58 14.13
CA GLN A 436 -19.18 26.18 12.80
C GLN A 436 -18.20 27.34 12.68
N TYR A 437 -17.66 27.51 11.47
CA TYR A 437 -16.82 28.63 11.11
C TYR A 437 -17.59 29.57 10.19
N ARG A 438 -17.80 30.82 10.63
CA ARG A 438 -18.49 31.87 9.88
C ARG A 438 -17.85 33.22 10.19
N ASP A 439 -17.66 34.05 9.16
CA ASP A 439 -17.15 35.43 9.28
C ASP A 439 -15.84 35.55 10.10
N GLY A 440 -14.89 34.64 9.87
CA GLY A 440 -13.61 34.64 10.59
C GLY A 440 -13.67 34.12 12.03
N LYS A 441 -14.84 33.67 12.51
CA LYS A 441 -15.06 33.24 13.89
C LYS A 441 -15.45 31.76 13.98
N ALA A 442 -14.86 31.07 14.94
CA ALA A 442 -15.23 29.71 15.32
C ALA A 442 -16.27 29.74 16.45
N VAL A 443 -17.46 29.23 16.18
CA VAL A 443 -18.60 29.20 17.11
C VAL A 443 -18.96 27.76 17.42
N GLY A 444 -19.10 27.42 18.69
CA GLY A 444 -19.42 26.08 19.16
C GLY A 444 -20.84 25.68 18.83
N LEU A 445 -21.16 24.39 18.96
CA LEU A 445 -22.52 23.89 18.80
C LEU A 445 -23.51 24.51 19.82
N ASP A 446 -23.00 25.06 20.92
CA ASP A 446 -23.74 25.79 21.95
C ASP A 446 -23.89 27.29 21.65
N GLY A 447 -23.39 27.77 20.50
CA GLY A 447 -23.44 29.18 20.09
C GLY A 447 -22.37 30.07 20.74
N LYS A 448 -21.48 29.54 21.58
CA LYS A 448 -20.39 30.32 22.20
C LYS A 448 -19.16 30.36 21.31
N ALA A 449 -18.33 31.38 21.45
CA ALA A 449 -17.04 31.43 20.75
C ALA A 449 -16.14 30.29 21.25
N LEU A 450 -15.62 29.46 20.33
CA LEU A 450 -14.70 28.36 20.66
C LEU A 450 -13.30 28.88 20.97
N GLY A 451 -12.85 29.91 20.25
CA GLY A 451 -11.50 30.41 20.38
C GLY A 451 -11.05 31.31 19.23
N LYS A 452 -9.76 31.63 19.20
CA LYS A 452 -9.14 32.42 18.12
C LYS A 452 -8.78 31.50 16.95
N VAL A 453 -9.11 31.93 15.74
CA VAL A 453 -8.75 31.22 14.51
C VAL A 453 -7.42 31.75 13.99
N GLU A 454 -6.47 30.85 13.74
CA GLU A 454 -5.15 31.19 13.23
C GLU A 454 -4.71 30.17 12.17
N THR A 455 -3.86 30.60 11.24
CA THR A 455 -3.22 29.69 10.27
C THR A 455 -2.05 28.99 10.93
N ALA A 456 -2.09 27.67 10.97
CA ALA A 456 -1.01 26.82 11.48
C ALA A 456 -0.47 25.91 10.37
N LEU A 457 0.77 25.47 10.52
CA LEU A 457 1.30 24.35 9.73
C LEU A 457 0.84 23.05 10.37
N VAL A 458 0.20 22.19 9.60
CA VAL A 458 -0.16 20.83 10.01
C VAL A 458 0.58 19.80 9.17
N ASP A 459 1.04 18.74 9.81
CA ASP A 459 1.61 17.58 9.11
C ASP A 459 0.53 16.76 8.37
N GLY A 460 0.94 15.69 7.68
CA GLY A 460 0.03 14.79 6.97
C GLY A 460 -1.01 14.08 7.87
N ASN A 461 -0.84 14.12 9.19
CA ASN A 461 -1.77 13.57 10.19
C ASN A 461 -2.67 14.65 10.80
N GLY A 462 -2.56 15.91 10.36
CA GLY A 462 -3.32 17.04 10.89
C GLY A 462 -2.81 17.56 12.24
N LYS A 463 -1.64 17.11 12.70
CA LYS A 463 -1.02 17.63 13.93
C LYS A 463 -0.32 18.94 13.59
N VAL A 464 -0.52 19.95 14.44
CA VAL A 464 0.16 21.24 14.29
C VAL A 464 1.66 21.08 14.56
N VAL A 465 2.48 21.35 13.56
CA VAL A 465 3.95 21.27 13.58
C VAL A 465 4.64 22.63 13.55
N GLY A 466 3.87 23.70 13.33
CA GLY A 466 4.39 25.07 13.37
C GLY A 466 3.31 26.13 13.27
N ARG A 467 3.72 27.39 13.39
CA ARG A 467 2.85 28.55 13.14
C ARG A 467 3.49 29.44 12.08
N MET A 468 2.67 30.06 11.25
CA MET A 468 3.11 31.11 10.34
C MET A 468 3.05 32.45 11.06
N GLY A 469 4.05 33.30 10.83
CA GLY A 469 4.11 34.65 11.36
C GLY A 469 4.55 35.64 10.30
N GLU A 470 4.09 36.87 10.45
CA GLU A 470 4.51 37.97 9.59
C GLU A 470 5.84 38.55 10.09
N VAL A 471 6.75 38.79 9.15
CA VAL A 471 8.04 39.42 9.37
C VAL A 471 8.24 40.56 8.38
N VAL A 472 9.15 41.46 8.71
CA VAL A 472 9.56 42.57 7.85
C VAL A 472 10.98 42.31 7.37
N ARG A 473 11.20 42.32 6.06
CA ARG A 473 12.52 42.23 5.43
C ARG A 473 12.99 43.59 4.94
N ASP A 474 14.26 43.90 5.16
CA ASP A 474 14.91 45.07 4.57
C ASP A 474 15.17 44.89 3.06
N ALA A 475 15.76 45.91 2.43
CA ALA A 475 16.08 45.90 1.00
C ALA A 475 17.09 44.82 0.58
N ASN A 476 17.83 44.24 1.54
CA ASN A 476 18.79 43.17 1.32
C ASN A 476 18.16 41.79 1.62
N GLY A 477 16.85 41.73 1.90
CA GLY A 477 16.14 40.49 2.19
C GLY A 477 16.34 39.97 3.61
N LYS A 478 17.02 40.73 4.49
CA LYS A 478 17.26 40.33 5.89
C LYS A 478 16.04 40.67 6.75
N ILE A 479 15.63 39.74 7.60
CA ILE A 479 14.55 39.96 8.55
C ILE A 479 15.00 40.96 9.61
N ILE A 480 14.30 42.09 9.70
CA ILE A 480 14.56 43.16 10.67
C ILE A 480 13.63 43.12 11.89
N GLY A 481 12.44 42.51 11.76
CA GLY A 481 11.48 42.37 12.86
C GLY A 481 10.31 41.45 12.52
N ARG A 482 9.56 41.05 13.54
CA ARG A 482 8.29 40.32 13.43
C ARG A 482 7.11 41.24 13.68
N VAL A 483 5.96 40.94 13.08
CA VAL A 483 4.72 41.68 13.32
C VAL A 483 3.95 41.02 14.45
N VAL A 484 3.64 41.79 15.50
CA VAL A 484 2.79 41.38 16.61
C VAL A 484 1.76 42.47 16.82
N ASP A 485 0.47 42.13 16.70
CA ASP A 485 -0.67 43.04 16.89
C ASP A 485 -0.55 44.36 16.07
N GLY A 486 -0.07 44.25 14.83
CA GLY A 486 0.10 45.39 13.92
C GLY A 486 1.36 46.23 14.17
N GLN A 487 2.21 45.85 15.13
CA GLN A 487 3.49 46.50 15.40
C GLN A 487 4.66 45.65 14.91
N VAL A 488 5.68 46.28 14.35
CA VAL A 488 6.92 45.62 13.93
C VAL A 488 7.88 45.65 15.12
N VAL A 489 8.23 44.49 15.68
CA VAL A 489 9.13 44.35 16.83
C VAL A 489 10.41 43.62 16.44
N ASP A 490 11.56 44.09 16.92
CA ASP A 490 12.85 43.45 16.70
C ASP A 490 13.05 42.20 17.58
N ALA A 491 14.21 41.54 17.44
CA ALA A 491 14.56 40.34 18.22
C ALA A 491 14.60 40.57 19.74
N ASN A 492 14.79 41.81 20.19
CA ASN A 492 14.83 42.22 21.60
C ASN A 492 13.47 42.72 22.10
N GLY A 493 12.43 42.71 21.24
CA GLY A 493 11.09 43.21 21.57
C GLY A 493 10.93 44.72 21.44
N LYS A 494 11.91 45.44 20.89
CA LYS A 494 11.79 46.87 20.62
C LYS A 494 10.91 47.11 19.41
N VAL A 495 9.94 48.03 19.52
CA VAL A 495 9.09 48.44 18.40
C VAL A 495 9.91 49.27 17.40
N LEU A 496 10.00 48.78 16.16
CA LEU A 496 10.64 49.43 15.03
C LEU A 496 9.66 50.28 14.21
N GLY A 497 8.37 49.93 14.25
CA GLY A 497 7.34 50.57 13.43
C GLY A 497 5.97 49.94 13.57
N VAL A 498 5.06 50.29 12.67
CA VAL A 498 3.69 49.76 12.60
C VAL A 498 3.37 49.31 11.18
N VAL A 499 2.43 48.38 11.03
CA VAL A 499 1.89 47.98 9.74
C VAL A 499 0.70 48.89 9.40
N ARG A 500 0.80 49.62 8.29
CA ARG A 500 -0.29 50.44 7.72
C ARG A 500 -0.48 50.09 6.26
N ASP A 501 -1.72 49.82 5.84
CA ASP A 501 -2.08 49.46 4.46
C ASP A 501 -1.23 48.32 3.86
N GLY A 502 -0.92 47.31 4.68
CA GLY A 502 -0.09 46.18 4.24
C GLY A 502 1.37 46.54 3.96
N LYS A 503 1.88 47.62 4.56
CA LYS A 503 3.30 48.02 4.51
C LYS A 503 3.84 48.28 5.90
N ALA A 504 5.09 47.87 6.13
CA ALA A 504 5.79 48.16 7.36
C ALA A 504 6.36 49.59 7.31
N VAL A 505 5.86 50.48 8.16
CA VAL A 505 6.30 51.87 8.26
C VAL A 505 6.98 52.13 9.59
N GLY A 506 8.12 52.81 9.56
CA GLY A 506 8.87 53.23 10.73
C GLY A 506 8.17 54.36 11.48
N VAL A 507 8.74 54.72 12.63
CA VAL A 507 8.26 55.84 13.47
C VAL A 507 8.32 57.18 12.71
N ASP A 508 9.19 57.30 11.72
CA ASP A 508 9.36 58.44 10.82
C ASP A 508 8.38 58.45 9.63
N GLY A 509 7.49 57.45 9.53
CA GLY A 509 6.52 57.29 8.45
C GLY A 509 7.11 56.74 7.14
N LYS A 510 8.42 56.43 7.09
CA LYS A 510 9.05 55.83 5.91
C LYS A 510 8.86 54.32 5.91
N SER A 511 8.84 53.73 4.72
CA SER A 511 8.83 52.26 4.58
C SER A 511 10.12 51.69 5.15
N ILE A 512 10.01 50.79 6.14
CA ILE A 512 11.17 50.13 6.76
C ILE A 512 11.44 48.74 6.17
N GLY A 513 10.50 48.20 5.40
CA GLY A 513 10.71 46.93 4.71
C GLY A 513 9.44 46.39 4.04
N GLN A 514 9.59 45.21 3.44
CA GLN A 514 8.48 44.45 2.86
C GLN A 514 7.98 43.40 3.86
N LEU A 515 6.66 43.21 3.90
CA LEU A 515 6.05 42.15 4.71
C LEU A 515 6.20 40.81 4.00
N ASP A 516 6.58 39.80 4.77
CA ASP A 516 6.69 38.42 4.34
C ASP A 516 6.13 37.48 5.41
N LYS A 517 5.64 36.31 5.00
CA LYS A 517 5.11 35.29 5.92
C LYS A 517 6.06 34.11 5.98
N VAL A 518 6.63 33.88 7.16
CA VAL A 518 7.62 32.83 7.40
C VAL A 518 7.18 31.93 8.54
N GLN A 519 7.76 30.73 8.61
CA GLN A 519 7.53 29.82 9.73
C GLN A 519 8.14 30.43 11.00
N LEU A 520 7.44 30.36 12.12
CA LEU A 520 8.00 30.69 13.43
C LEU A 520 8.22 29.41 14.24
N ASP A 521 9.28 29.39 15.05
CA ASP A 521 9.46 28.38 16.09
C ASP A 521 8.51 28.58 17.29
N GLU A 522 8.60 27.68 18.27
CA GLU A 522 7.80 27.72 19.49
C GLU A 522 8.02 29.01 20.29
N GLN A 523 9.22 29.59 20.23
CA GLN A 523 9.55 30.88 20.86
C GLN A 523 9.09 32.10 20.04
N GLY A 524 8.62 31.90 18.80
CA GLY A 524 8.19 32.99 17.91
C GLY A 524 9.31 33.66 17.14
N LYS A 525 10.46 32.99 17.02
CA LYS A 525 11.56 33.41 16.17
C LYS A 525 11.33 32.90 14.74
N PRO A 526 11.60 33.73 13.73
CA PRO A 526 11.53 33.32 12.32
C PRO A 526 12.50 32.18 11.98
N LYS A 527 11.97 31.17 11.29
CA LYS A 527 12.69 30.14 10.53
C LYS A 527 12.58 30.48 9.04
N ASP A 528 13.71 30.74 8.39
CA ASP A 528 13.81 31.21 7.00
C ASP A 528 14.36 30.13 6.06
N ASP A 529 14.05 28.87 6.35
CA ASP A 529 14.55 27.67 5.65
C ASP A 529 13.50 27.00 4.76
N GLY A 530 12.34 27.64 4.53
CA GLY A 530 11.25 27.04 3.76
C GLY A 530 10.64 27.94 2.68
N VAL A 531 10.32 27.34 1.53
CA VAL A 531 9.57 27.99 0.44
C VAL A 531 8.11 27.56 0.48
N ARG A 532 7.20 28.54 0.50
CA ARG A 532 5.76 28.29 0.39
C ARG A 532 5.40 28.03 -1.07
N VAL A 533 4.78 26.88 -1.33
CA VAL A 533 4.31 26.47 -2.65
C VAL A 533 2.83 26.14 -2.61
N VAL A 534 2.12 26.44 -3.69
CA VAL A 534 0.77 25.94 -3.91
C VAL A 534 0.87 24.68 -4.73
N ARG A 535 0.24 23.60 -4.26
CA ARG A 535 0.07 22.36 -5.02
C ARG A 535 -1.37 22.11 -5.38
N ASP A 536 -1.60 21.50 -6.54
CA ASP A 536 -2.91 20.98 -6.93
C ASP A 536 -3.25 19.66 -6.19
N ALA A 537 -4.45 19.14 -6.42
CA ALA A 537 -4.90 17.87 -5.83
C ALA A 537 -4.04 16.65 -6.25
N SER A 538 -3.34 16.76 -7.37
CA SER A 538 -2.42 15.74 -7.90
C SER A 538 -1.00 15.86 -7.32
N GLY A 539 -0.72 16.92 -6.55
CA GLY A 539 0.57 17.21 -5.94
C GLY A 539 1.53 18.05 -6.80
N ASN A 540 1.11 18.51 -7.97
CA ASN A 540 1.93 19.35 -8.85
C ASN A 540 1.99 20.78 -8.30
N VAL A 541 3.16 21.43 -8.40
CA VAL A 541 3.31 22.84 -8.00
C VAL A 541 2.61 23.75 -9.02
N ILE A 542 1.61 24.49 -8.56
CA ILE A 542 0.91 25.53 -9.34
C ILE A 542 1.70 26.84 -9.30
N GLY A 543 2.36 27.12 -8.16
CA GLY A 543 3.14 28.34 -7.99
C GLY A 543 3.78 28.45 -6.61
N THR A 544 4.52 29.53 -6.41
CA THR A 544 5.16 29.91 -5.15
C THR A 544 4.37 31.03 -4.48
N VAL A 545 4.26 31.02 -3.15
CA VAL A 545 3.53 32.05 -2.42
C VAL A 545 4.50 33.12 -1.94
N VAL A 546 4.25 34.37 -2.34
CA VAL A 546 4.97 35.56 -1.89
C VAL A 546 3.99 36.50 -1.21
N GLY A 547 4.13 36.67 0.11
CA GLY A 547 3.10 37.32 0.94
C GLY A 547 1.78 36.55 0.86
N ASP A 548 0.77 37.16 0.22
CA ASP A 548 -0.52 36.52 -0.07
C ASP A 548 -0.72 36.21 -1.56
N ARG A 549 0.26 36.51 -2.43
CA ARG A 549 0.17 36.29 -3.89
C ARG A 549 0.74 34.93 -4.25
N VAL A 550 0.10 34.24 -5.19
CA VAL A 550 0.61 33.00 -5.79
C VAL A 550 1.19 33.35 -7.16
N LEU A 551 2.49 33.10 -7.32
CA LEU A 551 3.25 33.40 -8.53
C LEU A 551 3.65 32.12 -9.24
N ASP A 552 3.48 32.06 -10.56
CA ASP A 552 4.00 30.96 -11.38
C ASP A 552 5.54 31.02 -11.51
N ALA A 553 6.10 30.06 -12.26
CA ALA A 553 7.55 30.00 -12.51
C ALA A 553 8.07 31.27 -13.20
N GLN A 554 7.26 31.96 -14.01
CA GLN A 554 7.65 33.21 -14.65
C GLN A 554 7.46 34.44 -13.73
N GLY A 555 6.95 34.27 -12.51
CA GLY A 555 6.67 35.39 -11.60
C GLY A 555 5.35 36.10 -11.91
N ARG A 556 4.48 35.53 -12.76
CA ARG A 556 3.14 36.07 -13.00
C ARG A 556 2.22 35.65 -11.86
N GLU A 557 1.42 36.59 -11.39
CA GLU A 557 0.38 36.28 -10.39
C GLU A 557 -0.68 35.38 -11.04
N VAL A 558 -0.94 34.22 -10.43
CA VAL A 558 -1.97 33.26 -10.85
C VAL A 558 -3.13 33.17 -9.84
N GLY A 559 -2.92 33.62 -8.61
CA GLY A 559 -3.94 33.61 -7.57
C GLY A 559 -3.47 34.28 -6.28
N LYS A 560 -4.23 34.12 -5.20
CA LYS A 560 -3.89 34.60 -3.86
C LYS A 560 -4.21 33.54 -2.80
N VAL A 561 -3.56 33.64 -1.65
CA VAL A 561 -3.87 32.85 -0.46
C VAL A 561 -4.67 33.72 0.49
N VAL A 562 -5.91 33.33 0.77
CA VAL A 562 -6.81 34.02 1.70
C VAL A 562 -7.26 32.98 2.73
N ASP A 563 -6.99 33.23 4.01
CA ASP A 563 -7.46 32.36 5.09
C ASP A 563 -7.02 30.88 4.95
N GLY A 564 -5.83 30.65 4.39
CA GLY A 564 -5.28 29.32 4.11
C GLY A 564 -5.89 28.63 2.88
N GLN A 565 -6.84 29.26 2.19
CA GLN A 565 -7.38 28.79 0.92
C GLN A 565 -6.71 29.51 -0.25
N VAL A 566 -6.46 28.76 -1.32
CA VAL A 566 -5.96 29.34 -2.57
C VAL A 566 -7.14 29.77 -3.41
N VAL A 567 -7.19 31.05 -3.77
CA VAL A 567 -8.21 31.64 -4.63
C VAL A 567 -7.59 32.10 -5.95
N ASP A 568 -8.35 32.00 -7.03
CA ASP A 568 -7.99 32.57 -8.32
C ASP A 568 -8.11 34.11 -8.31
N LYS A 569 -7.75 34.77 -9.42
CA LYS A 569 -7.87 36.23 -9.56
C LYS A 569 -9.29 36.77 -9.42
N SER A 570 -10.31 35.93 -9.61
CA SER A 570 -11.72 36.28 -9.43
C SER A 570 -12.22 36.05 -7.99
N GLY A 571 -11.36 35.60 -7.08
CA GLY A 571 -11.71 35.28 -5.70
C GLY A 571 -12.41 33.94 -5.53
N ARG A 572 -12.43 33.07 -6.55
CA ARG A 572 -12.99 31.72 -6.45
C ARG A 572 -11.94 30.77 -5.89
N ALA A 573 -12.31 29.97 -4.89
CA ALA A 573 -11.43 28.96 -4.33
C ALA A 573 -11.07 27.90 -5.36
N LEU A 574 -9.77 27.59 -5.46
CA LEU A 574 -9.25 26.51 -6.29
C LEU A 574 -9.42 25.19 -5.54
N ALA A 575 -10.38 24.37 -5.99
CA ALA A 575 -10.70 23.11 -5.34
C ALA A 575 -9.49 22.16 -5.32
N GLY A 576 -9.11 21.70 -4.12
CA GLY A 576 -8.00 20.78 -3.92
C GLY A 576 -6.61 21.43 -3.94
N ALA A 577 -6.51 22.73 -4.18
CA ALA A 577 -5.25 23.45 -4.06
C ALA A 577 -4.88 23.66 -2.58
N GLN A 578 -3.64 23.32 -2.21
CA GLN A 578 -3.15 23.45 -0.84
C GLN A 578 -1.84 24.24 -0.83
N VAL A 579 -1.68 25.10 0.17
CA VAL A 579 -0.39 25.75 0.44
C VAL A 579 0.43 24.81 1.30
N GLU A 580 1.63 24.49 0.83
CA GLU A 580 2.60 23.66 1.54
C GLU A 580 3.91 24.44 1.75
N VAL A 581 4.60 24.18 2.85
CA VAL A 581 5.97 24.69 3.06
C VAL A 581 6.95 23.57 2.75
N GLN A 582 7.83 23.82 1.79
CA GLN A 582 8.95 22.95 1.46
C GLN A 582 10.20 23.44 2.19
N GLN A 583 10.62 22.72 3.23
CA GLN A 583 11.85 23.03 3.97
C GLN A 583 13.10 22.63 3.19
N ASP A 584 14.24 23.24 3.53
CA ASP A 584 15.55 23.06 2.89
C ASP A 584 15.49 23.28 1.37
N ALA A 585 14.62 24.20 0.93
CA ALA A 585 14.43 24.55 -0.46
C ALA A 585 14.56 26.05 -0.67
N VAL A 586 14.98 26.44 -1.88
CA VAL A 586 15.03 27.82 -2.34
C VAL A 586 14.45 27.93 -3.73
N ARG A 587 13.95 29.12 -4.04
CA ARG A 587 13.51 29.43 -5.40
C ARG A 587 14.72 29.93 -6.19
N VAL A 588 15.07 29.28 -7.29
CA VAL A 588 16.24 29.60 -8.12
C VAL A 588 15.76 30.19 -9.43
N ALA A 589 16.24 31.38 -9.78
CA ALA A 589 16.02 32.00 -11.08
C ALA A 589 17.00 31.42 -12.09
N ARG A 590 16.50 30.90 -13.22
CA ARG A 590 17.27 30.37 -14.33
C ARG A 590 16.94 31.10 -15.62
N ASP A 591 17.92 31.24 -16.49
CA ASP A 591 17.70 31.74 -17.85
C ASP A 591 17.15 30.67 -18.80
N ALA A 592 16.89 31.06 -20.06
CA ALA A 592 16.37 30.17 -21.09
C ALA A 592 17.31 28.99 -21.44
N SER A 593 18.59 29.06 -21.08
CA SER A 593 19.56 27.97 -21.24
C SER A 593 19.59 27.03 -20.03
N GLY A 594 18.85 27.34 -18.96
CA GLY A 594 18.85 26.62 -17.71
C GLY A 594 19.96 27.04 -16.74
N LYS A 595 20.76 28.06 -17.06
CA LYS A 595 21.83 28.58 -16.18
C LYS A 595 21.20 29.34 -15.01
N ALA A 596 21.68 29.07 -13.79
CA ALA A 596 21.25 29.78 -12.59
C ALA A 596 21.77 31.22 -12.60
N ILE A 597 20.86 32.17 -12.41
CA ILE A 597 21.17 33.60 -12.28
C ILE A 597 21.28 34.01 -10.80
N GLY A 598 20.48 33.38 -9.94
CA GLY A 598 20.40 33.76 -8.54
C GLY A 598 19.30 33.05 -7.77
N THR A 599 19.27 33.28 -6.46
CA THR A 599 18.17 32.88 -5.59
C THR A 599 17.09 33.96 -5.57
N VAL A 600 15.82 33.56 -5.55
CA VAL A 600 14.67 34.46 -5.51
C VAL A 600 14.11 34.48 -4.09
N LYS A 601 14.13 35.65 -3.44
CA LYS A 601 13.44 35.88 -2.17
C LYS A 601 12.36 36.95 -2.37
N GLY A 602 11.11 36.53 -2.17
CA GLY A 602 9.95 37.31 -2.60
C GLY A 602 9.94 37.48 -4.12
N ASP A 603 10.00 38.74 -4.57
CA ASP A 603 10.09 39.09 -6.00
C ASP A 603 11.53 39.46 -6.41
N THR A 604 12.50 39.45 -5.49
CA THR A 604 13.87 39.93 -5.75
C THR A 604 14.82 38.76 -5.99
N VAL A 605 15.64 38.87 -7.03
CA VAL A 605 16.72 37.94 -7.38
C VAL A 605 18.04 38.41 -6.77
N TYR A 606 18.74 37.51 -6.08
CA TYR A 606 20.03 37.72 -5.45
C TYR A 606 21.06 36.79 -6.08
N ASP A 607 22.25 37.30 -6.39
CA ASP A 607 23.37 36.50 -6.89
C ASP A 607 23.96 35.58 -5.79
N ALA A 608 25.03 34.84 -6.14
CA ALA A 608 25.68 33.91 -5.23
C ALA A 608 26.33 34.60 -4.01
N GLU A 609 26.72 35.87 -4.17
CA GLU A 609 27.30 36.72 -3.13
C GLU A 609 26.22 37.41 -2.27
N GLY A 610 24.94 37.22 -2.61
CA GLY A 610 23.79 37.78 -1.89
C GLY A 610 23.48 39.24 -2.25
N LYS A 611 24.03 39.76 -3.34
CA LYS A 611 23.74 41.09 -3.87
C LYS A 611 22.54 41.04 -4.82
N VAL A 612 21.78 42.14 -4.83
CA VAL A 612 20.55 42.25 -5.63
C VAL A 612 20.88 42.36 -7.12
N VAL A 613 20.35 41.43 -7.91
CA VAL A 613 20.39 41.45 -9.38
C VAL A 613 19.22 42.25 -9.96
N GLY A 614 18.02 42.09 -9.39
CA GLY A 614 16.82 42.80 -9.81
C GLY A 614 15.53 42.13 -9.31
N LYS A 615 14.37 42.57 -9.80
CA LYS A 615 13.07 41.96 -9.49
C LYS A 615 12.58 41.08 -10.63
N LEU A 616 12.11 39.87 -10.32
CA LEU A 616 11.50 38.96 -11.28
C LEU A 616 10.04 39.35 -11.54
N VAL A 617 9.74 39.75 -12.77
CA VAL A 617 8.39 40.11 -13.23
C VAL A 617 8.19 39.58 -14.65
N ASP A 618 7.14 38.78 -14.87
CA ASP A 618 6.72 38.27 -16.18
C ASP A 618 7.86 37.64 -17.02
N GLY A 619 8.69 36.81 -16.37
CA GLY A 619 9.82 36.11 -16.98
C GLY A 619 11.01 37.02 -17.29
N LYS A 620 11.09 38.19 -16.65
CA LYS A 620 12.19 39.15 -16.79
C LYS A 620 12.72 39.56 -15.43
N VAL A 621 14.02 39.80 -15.33
CA VAL A 621 14.63 40.44 -14.16
C VAL A 621 14.83 41.91 -14.47
N VAL A 622 14.22 42.80 -13.68
CA VAL A 622 14.30 44.26 -13.86
C VAL A 622 15.10 44.92 -12.73
N ASP A 623 16.02 45.82 -13.07
CA ASP A 623 16.81 46.55 -12.07
C ASP A 623 15.98 47.64 -11.35
N GLY A 624 16.60 48.33 -10.38
CA GLY A 624 15.96 49.41 -9.62
C GLY A 624 15.54 50.63 -10.45
N ASN A 625 16.03 50.75 -11.69
CA ASN A 625 15.70 51.81 -12.64
C ASN A 625 14.62 51.38 -13.65
N GLY A 626 14.20 50.10 -13.61
CA GLY A 626 13.21 49.53 -14.52
C GLY A 626 13.79 48.95 -15.82
N ASN A 627 15.12 48.86 -15.96
CA ASN A 627 15.73 48.23 -17.12
C ASN A 627 15.69 46.70 -17.01
N VAL A 628 15.48 46.01 -18.13
CA VAL A 628 15.52 44.55 -18.18
C VAL A 628 16.97 44.07 -18.18
N VAL A 629 17.37 43.41 -17.11
CA VAL A 629 18.70 42.81 -16.89
C VAL A 629 18.79 41.43 -17.54
N ALA A 630 17.70 40.65 -17.47
CA ALA A 630 17.62 39.33 -18.08
C ALA A 630 16.18 39.00 -18.51
N SER A 631 16.01 38.16 -19.53
CA SER A 631 14.72 37.77 -20.10
C SER A 631 14.63 36.28 -20.39
N GLY A 632 13.42 35.72 -20.37
CA GLY A 632 13.22 34.27 -20.51
C GLY A 632 13.50 33.54 -19.21
N ILE A 633 13.25 34.20 -18.08
CA ILE A 633 13.61 33.71 -16.75
C ILE A 633 12.48 32.86 -16.19
N SER A 634 12.81 31.67 -15.69
CA SER A 634 11.95 30.85 -14.85
C SER A 634 12.53 30.78 -13.44
N ALA A 635 11.65 30.72 -12.44
CA ALA A 635 12.00 30.65 -11.04
C ALA A 635 11.34 29.43 -10.42
N GLU A 636 12.14 28.37 -10.27
CA GLU A 636 11.70 27.06 -9.83
C GLU A 636 12.16 26.78 -8.40
N VAL A 637 11.45 25.92 -7.70
CA VAL A 637 11.78 25.55 -6.32
C VAL A 637 12.67 24.32 -6.34
N GLU A 638 13.87 24.44 -5.79
CA GLU A 638 14.91 23.41 -5.77
C GLU A 638 15.42 23.20 -4.35
N GLY A 639 16.03 22.04 -4.07
CA GLY A 639 16.67 21.81 -2.77
C GLY A 639 17.88 22.73 -2.58
N GLN A 640 18.10 23.23 -1.36
CA GLN A 640 19.18 24.17 -1.03
C GLN A 640 20.55 23.70 -1.55
N ALA A 641 20.91 22.43 -1.32
CA ALA A 641 22.19 21.88 -1.77
C ALA A 641 22.34 21.85 -3.32
N GLN A 642 21.24 21.63 -4.05
CA GLN A 642 21.23 21.65 -5.51
C GLN A 642 21.39 23.09 -6.03
N ALA A 643 20.69 24.04 -5.40
CA ALA A 643 20.79 25.45 -5.72
C ALA A 643 22.20 25.99 -5.46
N ASP A 644 22.78 25.68 -4.30
CA ASP A 644 24.14 26.12 -3.92
C ASP A 644 25.18 25.60 -4.93
N THR A 645 25.04 24.34 -5.37
CA THR A 645 25.92 23.75 -6.40
C THR A 645 25.74 24.44 -7.75
N ALA A 646 24.50 24.70 -8.16
CA ALA A 646 24.19 25.35 -9.44
C ALA A 646 24.67 26.81 -9.48
N LEU A 647 24.61 27.52 -8.36
CA LEU A 647 25.07 28.90 -8.21
C LEU A 647 26.60 28.98 -8.16
N ALA A 648 27.27 28.03 -7.49
CA ALA A 648 28.72 27.94 -7.48
C ALA A 648 29.28 27.72 -8.89
N LEU A 649 28.67 26.83 -9.68
CA LEU A 649 29.05 26.58 -11.08
C LEU A 649 28.80 27.80 -11.98
N ALA A 650 27.81 28.63 -11.65
CA ALA A 650 27.53 29.86 -12.39
C ALA A 650 28.55 30.98 -12.10
N GLY A 651 29.07 31.04 -10.86
CA GLY A 651 30.06 32.04 -10.43
C GLY A 651 31.49 31.78 -10.90
N GLU A 652 31.85 30.53 -11.21
CA GLU A 652 33.19 30.18 -11.74
C GLU A 652 33.45 30.70 -13.17
N GLU A 653 32.42 31.13 -13.90
CA GLU A 653 32.51 31.67 -15.27
C GLU A 653 32.49 33.20 -15.38
N GLU A 654 32.58 33.96 -14.27
CA GLU A 654 32.67 35.45 -14.28
C GLU A 654 33.99 36.02 -14.88
N GLY A 655 34.53 35.38 -15.91
CA GLY A 655 35.47 35.97 -16.86
C GLY A 655 34.86 36.30 -18.23
N GLY A 656 33.63 35.85 -18.51
CA GLY A 656 32.96 36.04 -19.80
C GLY A 656 31.99 37.21 -19.78
N ALA A 657 32.29 38.28 -20.52
CA ALA A 657 31.38 39.41 -20.76
C ALA A 657 29.96 38.93 -21.13
N PRO A 658 28.90 39.67 -20.75
CA PRO A 658 27.53 39.30 -21.08
C PRO A 658 27.42 39.10 -22.60
N GLN A 659 26.85 37.97 -23.01
CA GLN A 659 26.49 37.72 -24.40
C GLN A 659 25.40 38.72 -24.81
N THR A 660 25.87 39.91 -25.18
CA THR A 660 25.08 40.88 -25.92
C THR A 660 24.62 40.18 -27.19
N SER A 661 23.30 40.10 -27.38
CA SER A 661 22.72 39.67 -28.64
C SER A 661 23.33 40.52 -29.75
N ARG A 662 24.25 39.95 -30.54
CA ARG A 662 24.94 40.68 -31.61
C ARG A 662 23.90 40.98 -32.71
N MET A 663 23.47 42.24 -32.76
CA MET A 663 22.67 42.76 -33.86
C MET A 663 23.61 43.05 -35.03
N VAL A 664 23.35 42.48 -36.21
CA VAL A 664 24.11 42.78 -37.42
C VAL A 664 23.27 43.68 -38.31
N GLN A 665 23.87 44.76 -38.79
CA GLN A 665 23.27 45.63 -39.80
C GLN A 665 23.44 44.98 -41.17
N PHE A 666 22.36 44.48 -41.74
CA PHE A 666 22.33 43.97 -43.11
C PHE A 666 22.06 45.13 -44.07
N ILE A 667 22.97 45.35 -45.00
CA ILE A 667 22.81 46.28 -46.12
C ILE A 667 22.54 45.43 -47.37
N PRO A 668 21.27 45.32 -47.82
CA PRO A 668 20.97 44.61 -49.05
C PRO A 668 21.55 45.41 -50.23
N GLY A 669 22.57 44.89 -50.90
CA GLY A 669 23.10 45.51 -52.11
C GLY A 669 22.10 45.41 -53.26
N GLY A 670 21.47 46.52 -53.63
CA GLY A 670 20.63 46.62 -54.82
C GLY A 670 19.85 47.94 -54.91
N THR A 671 19.82 48.55 -56.10
CA THR A 671 19.00 49.72 -56.40
C THR A 671 17.61 49.28 -56.86
N GLY A 672 16.64 49.29 -55.94
CA GLY A 672 15.23 49.19 -56.30
C GLY A 672 14.76 50.44 -57.06
N LYS A 673 13.70 50.31 -57.88
CA LYS A 673 13.17 51.37 -58.77
C LYS A 673 12.78 52.69 -58.07
N ASN A 674 12.75 52.73 -56.73
CA ASN A 674 12.40 53.91 -55.92
C ASN A 674 13.50 54.39 -54.97
N GLY A 675 14.77 54.03 -55.17
CA GLY A 675 15.89 54.51 -54.35
C GLY A 675 16.20 53.67 -53.10
N VAL A 676 17.31 54.03 -52.45
CA VAL A 676 18.11 53.24 -51.48
C VAL A 676 17.27 52.49 -50.43
N ILE A 677 17.51 51.18 -50.31
CA ILE A 677 16.86 50.31 -49.32
C ILE A 677 17.45 50.62 -47.93
N PRO A 678 16.62 50.85 -46.88
CA PRO A 678 17.12 51.15 -45.55
C PRO A 678 17.82 49.94 -44.90
N VAL A 679 18.84 50.23 -44.11
CA VAL A 679 19.61 49.24 -43.33
C VAL A 679 18.67 48.51 -42.37
N GLN A 680 18.67 47.19 -42.42
CA GLN A 680 17.88 46.36 -41.50
C GLN A 680 18.78 45.81 -40.39
N SER A 681 18.36 46.00 -39.12
CA SER A 681 19.01 45.36 -37.98
C SER A 681 18.35 44.00 -37.75
N LEU A 682 19.12 42.92 -37.92
CA LEU A 682 18.67 41.55 -37.73
C LEU A 682 19.40 40.92 -36.54
N ARG A 683 18.69 40.06 -35.80
CA ARG A 683 19.29 39.21 -34.77
C ARG A 683 20.06 38.09 -35.45
N LEU A 684 21.31 37.89 -35.04
CA LEU A 684 22.09 36.72 -35.41
C LEU A 684 21.68 35.58 -34.46
N GLU A 685 20.93 34.61 -34.97
CA GLU A 685 20.70 33.31 -34.30
C GLU A 685 21.76 32.30 -34.73
#